data_AF-A0A3B1BX22-F1
#
_entry.id   AF-A0A3B1BX22-F1
#
_cell.length_a   1.000
_cell.length_b   1.000
_cell.length_c   1.000
_cell.angle_alpha   90.00
_cell.angle_beta   90.00
_cell.angle_gamma   90.00
#
_symmetry.space_group_name_H-M   'P 1'
#
loop_
_entity.id
_entity.type
_entity.pdbx_description
1 polymer ?
#
loop_
_entity_poly.entity_id
_entity_poly.type
_entity_poly.pdbx_seq_one_letter_code
_entity_poly.pdbx_strand_id
1 'polypeptide(L)'
;MEFHFFVKRLVTQGSLVAGLLVVGVLVGISDAEARTIAAKRECSICHIMWLDDFQRTDVTPLIPYDPKPVMNTGKQDVVSNERNCFSCHDGYVLDSRFVWQNNKYSHPVGVEPSDKVTLPTANEAELRPDLNLFPLNDDGKVYCGTCHSAHGVDWKQQDSPVFLRAKNIESSICLNCHRNRSTGPNGGNHPVRKKLDPIPPGLLDKGAKFGKGNIIICQSCHRIHGGRDNKVLVASNKNSALCGKCHSDRYAKDRSEASHMGTHPVNITSKKVKIPQEIIDRGGKLGGLGEIICQTCHLPHLAEKNASILVKKNNSDSALCRTCHVKEGRINNTKHDLALEDGDTKNILDQTVAKAGVCSACHVPHKGNGPRMWARQVKTGLEVVSELCLSCHSDGNIAEHKQVGSISHPLGRDLSLLGQPVKLPGFTKDGMKKVGNKQGKVSCASCHNPHQWNPDDPEQSSKPGGPSDASNRFLRVNNKGSDALCLACHKDKGNIAGTKHDVATMDTQSGGAGAVANGAPGLCKTCHLVHKGKGPRLWAIKPIDGTDPISSICMSCHNKNGLGKNKTVGEHTHPVAVPIANLGITASPDGWVIGTKKKPHKAFKKQKLTVLPLFDKRGKKNTTKKGQVTCATCHDPHRWSATTSLKGAALTGEGDATTSFLRISNSQKAELCANCHFDKEPIVLSKHNLAITAPNEKNSSGQIAKNMPVCFNCHVPHNSQGANLWARKLGPGGDKVESMCRDCHQDGGIAQVKQTGEISHPLQVDIKNAGGSTTLPLFNKQGERSKPLRGGRVTCPSCHNPHQWDPMDPTSQTGADAEIEGGASNSFLRLPAAPAGDLCTDCHHDQRWIKGTDHDLRVTAPEAKNLRGQTVQESGVCQQCHTVHNAEQALRLWGREPGDGQDPNARMCLGCHGEGLLGEEKIPVKKNHPAQVTAQILQRRTRRGQVRGFTPLFDPEGRAANTGVISCPTCHNPHRWSPVVMEFGTGENEEGNSRTSFLRNRSKLALCANCHGMDALFRYKYFHGESSRKKHAISR
;
A
#
# COMPACT_ATOMS: atom_id res chain seq x y z
N MET A 1 48.85 40.24 -37.02
CA MET A 1 49.62 41.28 -37.73
C MET A 1 48.77 41.72 -38.91
N GLU A 2 48.62 43.03 -39.04
CA GLU A 2 47.50 43.73 -39.67
C GLU A 2 47.41 43.71 -41.22
N PHE A 3 46.22 44.07 -41.67
CA PHE A 3 45.78 44.53 -43.00
C PHE A 3 46.37 45.91 -43.36
N HIS A 4 46.86 46.11 -44.59
CA HIS A 4 46.59 47.29 -45.46
C HIS A 4 47.43 47.24 -46.76
N PHE A 5 46.78 47.35 -47.93
CA PHE A 5 46.96 48.50 -48.83
C PHE A 5 45.92 48.50 -49.97
N PHE A 6 45.48 49.70 -50.32
CA PHE A 6 44.25 50.08 -51.00
C PHE A 6 44.55 50.74 -52.37
N VAL A 7 43.76 50.41 -53.39
CA VAL A 7 43.25 51.22 -54.53
C VAL A 7 44.05 52.42 -55.07
N LYS A 8 44.33 52.37 -56.39
CA LYS A 8 44.29 53.46 -57.41
C LYS A 8 44.12 52.72 -58.76
N ARG A 9 43.29 53.08 -59.75
CA ARG A 9 42.86 54.39 -60.24
C ARG A 9 41.75 54.14 -61.29
N LEU A 10 40.64 54.87 -61.18
CA LEU A 10 39.59 54.98 -62.21
C LEU A 10 39.84 56.27 -63.02
N VAL A 11 39.22 56.35 -64.20
CA VAL A 11 39.06 57.51 -65.11
C VAL A 11 40.04 57.58 -66.30
N THR A 12 39.57 57.09 -67.43
CA THR A 12 39.39 57.88 -68.66
C THR A 12 38.18 57.34 -69.41
N GLN A 13 37.05 58.05 -69.30
CA GLN A 13 35.79 57.82 -70.02
C GLN A 13 35.88 58.29 -71.48
N GLY A 14 35.10 57.64 -72.35
CA GLY A 14 34.16 58.31 -73.25
C GLY A 14 34.75 59.12 -74.41
N SER A 15 34.78 58.50 -75.60
CA SER A 15 34.46 59.12 -76.91
C SER A 15 34.72 58.12 -78.03
N LEU A 16 33.67 57.52 -78.59
CA LEU A 16 33.51 57.03 -79.98
C LEU A 16 32.35 56.04 -80.10
N VAL A 17 31.26 56.38 -79.41
CA VAL A 17 29.91 55.85 -79.58
C VAL A 17 29.21 56.48 -80.82
N ALA A 18 29.90 57.31 -81.61
CA ALA A 18 29.28 58.05 -82.72
C ALA A 18 29.54 57.45 -84.13
N GLY A 19 30.38 56.43 -84.27
CA GLY A 19 30.93 56.05 -85.59
C GLY A 19 30.23 54.95 -86.39
N LEU A 20 29.44 54.06 -85.79
CA LEU A 20 28.93 52.86 -86.50
C LEU A 20 27.42 52.66 -86.36
N LEU A 21 26.70 53.74 -86.05
CA LEU A 21 25.24 53.84 -86.10
C LEU A 21 24.69 53.98 -87.54
N VAL A 22 25.56 54.05 -88.56
CA VAL A 22 25.18 54.27 -89.97
C VAL A 22 25.32 53.02 -90.85
N VAL A 23 25.99 51.95 -90.39
CA VAL A 23 26.09 50.67 -91.13
C VAL A 23 24.95 49.70 -90.75
N GLY A 24 24.23 49.97 -89.65
CA GLY A 24 23.14 49.12 -89.15
C GLY A 24 21.78 49.25 -89.86
N VAL A 25 21.60 50.20 -90.79
CA VAL A 25 20.27 50.50 -91.37
C VAL A 25 20.02 49.80 -92.72
N LEU A 26 21.04 49.25 -93.39
CA LEU A 26 20.88 48.60 -94.71
C LEU A 26 20.98 47.06 -94.70
N VAL A 27 21.20 46.42 -93.55
CA VAL A 27 21.14 44.94 -93.42
C VAL A 27 19.84 44.49 -92.70
N GLY A 28 18.99 45.42 -92.27
CA GLY A 28 17.77 45.16 -91.50
C GLY A 28 16.50 44.89 -92.32
N ILE A 29 16.55 44.85 -93.66
CA ILE A 29 15.35 44.67 -94.49
C ILE A 29 15.13 43.18 -94.87
N SER A 30 16.14 42.32 -94.73
CA SER A 30 16.03 40.88 -95.03
C SER A 30 15.56 40.00 -93.85
N ASP A 31 15.75 40.43 -92.59
CA ASP A 31 15.29 39.67 -91.41
C ASP A 31 13.82 39.93 -91.03
N ALA A 32 13.25 41.06 -91.47
CA ALA A 32 11.86 41.40 -91.17
C ALA A 32 10.86 40.61 -92.04
N GLU A 33 11.19 40.34 -93.31
CA GLU A 33 10.40 39.49 -94.20
C GLU A 33 10.62 37.98 -93.94
N ALA A 34 11.80 37.58 -93.45
CA ALA A 34 12.03 36.22 -92.97
C ALA A 34 11.24 35.90 -91.69
N ARG A 35 10.99 36.89 -90.83
CA ARG A 35 10.25 36.73 -89.57
C ARG A 35 8.72 36.73 -89.72
N THR A 36 8.16 37.35 -90.76
CA THR A 36 6.70 37.30 -91.02
C THR A 36 6.24 35.93 -91.56
N ILE A 37 7.11 35.20 -92.25
CA ILE A 37 6.86 33.82 -92.70
C ILE A 37 6.99 32.81 -91.53
N ALA A 38 7.84 33.09 -90.55
CA ALA A 38 8.04 32.22 -89.38
C ALA A 38 6.81 32.18 -88.45
N ALA A 39 6.11 33.31 -88.25
CA ALA A 39 4.98 33.38 -87.31
C ALA A 39 3.76 32.52 -87.72
N LYS A 40 3.50 32.33 -89.03
CA LYS A 40 2.43 31.43 -89.51
C LYS A 40 2.81 29.95 -89.45
N ARG A 41 4.11 29.61 -89.60
CA ARG A 41 4.63 28.24 -89.49
C ARG A 41 4.67 27.71 -88.05
N GLU A 42 4.89 28.58 -87.07
CA GLU A 42 4.88 28.18 -85.65
C GLU A 42 3.46 27.91 -85.14
N CYS A 43 2.47 28.72 -85.54
CA CYS A 43 1.07 28.52 -85.17
C CYS A 43 0.46 27.26 -85.80
N SER A 44 0.96 26.82 -86.95
CA SER A 44 0.43 25.68 -87.71
C SER A 44 0.83 24.31 -87.17
N ILE A 45 1.75 24.26 -86.19
CA ILE A 45 2.03 23.05 -85.40
C ILE A 45 0.78 22.62 -84.62
N CYS A 46 0.04 23.59 -84.09
CA CYS A 46 -1.20 23.34 -83.36
C CYS A 46 -2.43 23.57 -84.26
N HIS A 47 -2.41 24.60 -85.10
CA HIS A 47 -3.48 24.94 -86.03
C HIS A 47 -3.10 24.56 -87.46
N ILE A 48 -2.94 23.27 -87.75
CA ILE A 48 -2.52 22.80 -89.09
C ILE A 48 -3.45 23.30 -90.21
N MET A 49 -4.71 23.64 -89.88
CA MET A 49 -5.69 24.26 -90.77
C MET A 49 -5.38 25.71 -91.15
N TRP A 50 -4.45 26.38 -90.49
CA TRP A 50 -3.98 27.72 -90.86
C TRP A 50 -2.86 27.68 -91.91
N LEU A 51 -2.42 26.50 -92.32
CA LEU A 51 -1.59 26.33 -93.50
C LEU A 51 -2.46 26.46 -94.75
N ASP A 52 -2.07 27.35 -95.66
CA ASP A 52 -2.76 27.56 -96.94
C ASP A 52 -2.89 26.24 -97.74
N ASP A 53 -1.94 25.31 -97.56
CA ASP A 53 -1.90 23.99 -98.20
C ASP A 53 -3.09 23.08 -97.83
N PHE A 54 -3.68 23.23 -96.64
CA PHE A 54 -4.85 22.46 -96.19
C PHE A 54 -6.19 23.13 -96.54
N GLN A 55 -6.17 24.37 -97.04
CA GLN A 55 -7.35 25.11 -97.51
C GLN A 55 -7.54 25.02 -99.03
N ARG A 56 -6.60 24.37 -99.71
CA ARG A 56 -6.61 24.13 -101.16
C ARG A 56 -7.69 23.11 -101.54
N THR A 57 -8.55 23.50 -102.48
CA THR A 57 -9.61 22.63 -103.01
C THR A 57 -9.12 21.67 -104.10
N ASP A 58 -7.88 21.84 -104.57
CA ASP A 58 -7.27 21.08 -105.66
C ASP A 58 -6.42 19.88 -105.20
N VAL A 59 -6.29 19.65 -103.89
CA VAL A 59 -5.49 18.55 -103.33
C VAL A 59 -6.27 17.82 -102.22
N THR A 60 -6.33 16.49 -102.28
CA THR A 60 -6.90 15.68 -101.18
C THR A 60 -5.78 15.35 -100.18
N PRO A 61 -5.83 15.82 -98.92
CA PRO A 61 -4.78 15.57 -97.95
C PRO A 61 -4.69 14.07 -97.57
N LEU A 62 -3.46 13.57 -97.37
CA LEU A 62 -3.18 12.19 -96.96
C LEU A 62 -3.70 11.85 -95.55
N ILE A 63 -3.99 12.85 -94.73
CA ILE A 63 -4.53 12.71 -93.38
C ILE A 63 -6.01 13.16 -93.42
N PRO A 64 -6.98 12.30 -93.05
CA PRO A 64 -8.38 12.67 -92.95
C PRO A 64 -8.55 13.90 -92.04
N TYR A 65 -9.19 14.94 -92.57
CA TYR A 65 -9.41 16.19 -91.86
C TYR A 65 -10.76 16.17 -91.15
N ASP A 66 -10.72 16.27 -89.82
CA ASP A 66 -11.89 16.58 -89.00
C ASP A 66 -11.48 17.69 -88.01
N PRO A 67 -11.95 18.94 -88.18
CA PRO A 67 -11.61 20.05 -87.29
C PRO A 67 -12.30 19.92 -85.92
N LYS A 68 -13.35 19.11 -85.84
CA LYS A 68 -14.12 18.87 -84.63
C LYS A 68 -14.32 17.36 -84.44
N PRO A 69 -13.23 16.61 -84.21
CA PRO A 69 -13.31 15.17 -84.08
C PRO A 69 -14.21 14.78 -82.91
N VAL A 70 -14.98 13.72 -83.10
CA VAL A 70 -15.70 13.08 -82.02
C VAL A 70 -14.71 12.24 -81.22
N MET A 71 -14.35 12.74 -80.04
CA MET A 71 -13.45 12.05 -79.11
C MET A 71 -14.26 11.24 -78.10
N ASN A 72 -13.59 10.39 -77.31
CA ASN A 72 -14.23 9.75 -76.14
C ASN A 72 -14.80 10.77 -75.14
N THR A 73 -14.26 12.00 -75.14
CA THR A 73 -14.76 13.11 -74.33
C THR A 73 -15.93 13.87 -74.96
N GLY A 74 -16.27 13.57 -76.21
CA GLY A 74 -17.27 14.27 -77.02
C GLY A 74 -16.65 15.07 -78.17
N LYS A 75 -17.51 15.68 -78.98
CA LYS A 75 -17.13 16.52 -80.13
C LYS A 75 -16.49 17.82 -79.68
N GLN A 76 -15.24 18.06 -80.07
CA GLN A 76 -14.43 19.19 -79.61
C GLN A 76 -13.41 19.63 -80.67
N ASP A 77 -12.84 20.83 -80.55
CA ASP A 77 -11.80 21.31 -81.46
C ASP A 77 -10.57 20.39 -81.45
N VAL A 78 -10.07 20.04 -82.63
CA VAL A 78 -8.90 19.18 -82.82
C VAL A 78 -7.69 19.68 -82.03
N VAL A 79 -7.48 21.00 -81.90
CA VAL A 79 -6.32 21.56 -81.15
C VAL A 79 -6.44 21.34 -79.65
N SER A 80 -7.63 21.02 -79.16
CA SER A 80 -7.92 20.71 -77.76
C SER A 80 -8.12 19.22 -77.50
N ASN A 81 -7.83 18.36 -78.47
CA ASN A 81 -7.86 16.91 -78.28
C ASN A 81 -6.70 16.43 -77.38
N GLU A 82 -6.88 15.26 -76.77
CA GLU A 82 -5.91 14.72 -75.80
C GLU A 82 -4.52 14.51 -76.42
N ARG A 83 -4.45 14.07 -77.68
CA ARG A 83 -3.19 13.80 -78.38
C ARG A 83 -2.38 15.08 -78.58
N ASN A 84 -3.03 16.16 -78.97
CA ASN A 84 -2.42 17.49 -79.13
C ASN A 84 -2.06 18.12 -77.79
N CYS A 85 -2.80 17.85 -76.71
CA CYS A 85 -2.39 18.27 -75.38
C CYS A 85 -1.14 17.49 -74.93
N PHE A 86 -1.09 16.17 -75.16
CA PHE A 86 0.01 15.31 -74.73
C PHE A 86 1.31 15.49 -75.51
N SER A 87 1.28 16.02 -76.74
CA SER A 87 2.50 16.36 -77.49
C SER A 87 3.32 17.50 -76.85
N CYS A 88 2.72 18.33 -76.00
CA CYS A 88 3.48 19.28 -75.17
C CYS A 88 3.98 18.66 -73.85
N HIS A 89 3.26 17.64 -73.36
CA HIS A 89 3.58 16.91 -72.13
C HIS A 89 4.56 15.75 -72.36
N ASP A 90 5.09 15.56 -73.57
CA ASP A 90 5.96 14.44 -73.94
C ASP A 90 7.46 14.66 -73.69
N GLY A 91 7.80 15.86 -73.20
CA GLY A 91 9.18 16.31 -73.05
C GLY A 91 9.42 17.68 -73.68
N TYR A 92 8.57 18.12 -74.61
CA TYR A 92 8.72 19.41 -75.28
C TYR A 92 8.63 20.62 -74.33
N VAL A 93 7.64 20.65 -73.43
CA VAL A 93 7.57 21.66 -72.35
C VAL A 93 8.03 21.07 -71.02
N LEU A 94 7.50 19.89 -70.68
CA LEU A 94 7.89 19.08 -69.53
C LEU A 94 7.30 17.68 -69.71
N ASP A 95 8.11 16.63 -69.67
CA ASP A 95 7.54 15.27 -69.67
C ASP A 95 6.75 15.05 -68.38
N SER A 96 5.43 14.95 -68.53
CA SER A 96 4.50 14.80 -67.41
C SER A 96 3.42 13.77 -67.70
N ARG A 97 3.55 13.01 -68.80
CA ARG A 97 2.65 11.89 -69.15
C ARG A 97 2.50 10.88 -68.01
N PHE A 98 3.53 10.73 -67.17
CA PHE A 98 3.49 9.88 -65.98
C PHE A 98 2.36 10.21 -65.00
N VAL A 99 1.86 11.45 -64.99
CA VAL A 99 0.74 11.89 -64.15
C VAL A 99 -0.59 11.24 -64.56
N TRP A 100 -0.73 10.85 -65.84
CA TRP A 100 -1.94 10.26 -66.42
C TRP A 100 -1.83 8.76 -66.72
N GLN A 101 -0.67 8.13 -66.50
CA GLN A 101 -0.41 6.70 -66.80
C GLN A 101 -1.44 5.71 -66.25
N ASN A 102 -2.17 6.07 -65.19
CA ASN A 102 -3.19 5.21 -64.58
C ASN A 102 -4.63 5.73 -64.68
N ASN A 103 -4.87 6.93 -65.23
CA ASN A 103 -6.13 7.72 -65.39
C ASN A 103 -7.27 7.58 -64.34
N LYS A 104 -7.02 6.92 -63.21
CA LYS A 104 -8.06 6.45 -62.27
C LYS A 104 -8.53 7.55 -61.32
N TYR A 105 -7.68 8.54 -61.06
CA TYR A 105 -7.88 9.59 -60.06
C TYR A 105 -7.50 10.97 -60.60
N SER A 106 -8.07 11.32 -61.76
CA SER A 106 -7.98 12.65 -62.37
C SER A 106 -9.36 13.32 -62.37
N HIS A 107 -9.39 14.65 -62.52
CA HIS A 107 -10.66 15.37 -62.71
C HIS A 107 -11.35 14.83 -63.96
N PRO A 108 -12.64 14.47 -63.89
CA PRO A 108 -13.31 13.81 -64.99
C PRO A 108 -13.42 14.74 -66.21
N VAL A 109 -13.17 14.17 -67.38
CA VAL A 109 -13.40 14.74 -68.72
C VAL A 109 -14.36 13.80 -69.47
N GLY A 110 -15.08 14.32 -70.46
CA GLY A 110 -16.10 13.56 -71.17
C GLY A 110 -17.42 13.37 -70.42
N VAL A 111 -17.62 14.12 -69.34
CA VAL A 111 -18.83 14.07 -68.52
C VAL A 111 -19.55 15.41 -68.55
N GLU A 112 -20.88 15.36 -68.51
CA GLU A 112 -21.69 16.55 -68.31
C GLU A 112 -21.52 17.07 -66.86
N PRO A 113 -21.39 18.39 -66.68
CA PRO A 113 -21.40 19.02 -65.36
C PRO A 113 -22.67 18.66 -64.58
N SER A 114 -22.52 18.14 -63.35
CA SER A 114 -23.68 17.85 -62.49
C SER A 114 -24.39 19.14 -62.05
N ASP A 115 -25.65 19.02 -61.62
CA ASP A 115 -26.45 20.02 -60.91
C ASP A 115 -25.74 20.73 -59.72
N LYS A 116 -24.71 20.09 -59.14
CA LYS A 116 -23.90 20.62 -58.02
C LYS A 116 -22.74 21.51 -58.45
N VAL A 117 -22.54 21.72 -59.75
CA VAL A 117 -21.49 22.55 -60.34
C VAL A 117 -22.14 23.76 -61.00
N THR A 118 -21.62 24.94 -60.72
CA THR A 118 -22.12 26.18 -61.34
C THR A 118 -21.20 26.56 -62.49
N LEU A 119 -21.66 26.41 -63.72
CA LEU A 119 -20.98 27.00 -64.86
C LEU A 119 -21.56 28.37 -65.17
N PRO A 120 -20.75 29.34 -65.64
CA PRO A 120 -21.28 30.54 -66.26
C PRO A 120 -22.16 30.13 -67.46
N THR A 121 -23.40 30.63 -67.54
CA THR A 121 -24.30 30.27 -68.65
C THR A 121 -24.02 31.09 -69.90
N ALA A 122 -24.35 30.58 -71.08
CA ALA A 122 -24.20 31.30 -72.35
C ALA A 122 -24.96 32.65 -72.37
N ASN A 123 -26.12 32.73 -71.69
CA ASN A 123 -26.90 33.96 -71.59
C ASN A 123 -26.27 35.03 -70.67
N GLU A 124 -25.38 34.65 -69.75
CA GLU A 124 -24.60 35.62 -68.95
C GLU A 124 -23.32 36.09 -69.68
N ALA A 125 -22.87 35.35 -70.69
CA ALA A 125 -21.67 35.65 -71.47
C ALA A 125 -21.89 36.77 -72.53
N GLU A 126 -23.13 36.99 -73.00
CA GLU A 126 -23.46 38.11 -73.89
C GLU A 126 -23.32 39.48 -73.21
N LEU A 127 -23.50 39.55 -71.88
CA LEU A 127 -23.39 40.77 -71.08
C LEU A 127 -21.96 41.05 -70.58
N ARG A 128 -21.06 40.06 -70.67
CA ARG A 128 -19.70 40.08 -70.11
C ARG A 128 -18.74 39.19 -70.93
N PRO A 129 -17.88 39.74 -71.80
CA PRO A 129 -16.95 38.95 -72.63
C PRO A 129 -15.93 38.13 -71.84
N ASP A 130 -15.70 38.49 -70.57
CA ASP A 130 -14.82 37.80 -69.62
C ASP A 130 -15.45 36.54 -68.98
N LEU A 131 -16.73 36.24 -69.26
CA LEU A 131 -17.47 35.16 -68.60
C LEU A 131 -17.34 33.77 -69.23
N ASN A 132 -16.86 33.62 -70.47
CA ASN A 132 -16.67 32.32 -71.12
C ASN A 132 -15.33 31.64 -70.74
N LEU A 133 -14.97 31.73 -69.46
CA LEU A 133 -13.65 31.36 -68.94
C LEU A 133 -13.41 29.83 -68.93
N PHE A 134 -14.48 29.03 -68.95
CA PHE A 134 -14.44 27.57 -68.89
C PHE A 134 -15.44 26.94 -69.89
N PRO A 135 -15.14 26.95 -71.20
CA PRO A 135 -16.06 26.42 -72.21
C PRO A 135 -16.23 24.90 -72.09
N LEU A 136 -17.44 24.41 -72.33
CA LEU A 136 -17.69 22.98 -72.57
C LEU A 136 -17.42 22.66 -74.04
N ASN A 137 -17.32 21.37 -74.36
CA ASN A 137 -17.26 20.95 -75.75
C ASN A 137 -18.65 21.02 -76.42
N ASP A 138 -18.73 20.70 -77.72
CA ASP A 138 -19.97 20.82 -78.48
C ASP A 138 -21.11 19.92 -77.95
N ASP A 139 -20.75 18.85 -77.23
CA ASP A 139 -21.70 17.94 -76.58
C ASP A 139 -22.07 18.37 -75.14
N GLY A 140 -21.66 19.56 -74.69
CA GLY A 140 -21.92 20.05 -73.33
C GLY A 140 -21.11 19.32 -72.24
N LYS A 141 -19.99 18.68 -72.59
CA LYS A 141 -19.13 17.93 -71.67
C LYS A 141 -17.84 18.68 -71.33
N VAL A 142 -17.32 18.43 -70.13
CA VAL A 142 -16.02 18.96 -69.67
C VAL A 142 -14.88 18.28 -70.42
N TYR A 143 -13.89 19.04 -70.90
CA TYR A 143 -12.71 18.51 -71.61
C TYR A 143 -11.43 19.28 -71.23
N CYS A 144 -10.27 18.88 -71.74
CA CYS A 144 -8.98 19.54 -71.42
C CYS A 144 -9.00 21.04 -71.69
N GLY A 145 -9.59 21.44 -72.82
CA GLY A 145 -9.76 22.84 -73.23
C GLY A 145 -10.76 23.62 -72.38
N THR A 146 -11.51 22.99 -71.48
CA THR A 146 -12.33 23.70 -70.49
C THR A 146 -11.44 24.46 -69.50
N CYS A 147 -10.32 23.89 -69.06
CA CYS A 147 -9.44 24.52 -68.06
C CYS A 147 -8.17 25.11 -68.69
N HIS A 148 -7.68 24.51 -69.77
CA HIS A 148 -6.44 24.89 -70.42
C HIS A 148 -6.69 25.71 -71.69
N SER A 149 -5.76 26.63 -71.96
CA SER A 149 -5.64 27.33 -73.24
C SER A 149 -4.18 27.63 -73.52
N ALA A 150 -3.72 27.25 -74.72
CA ALA A 150 -2.40 27.62 -75.23
C ALA A 150 -2.26 29.14 -75.46
N HIS A 151 -3.40 29.83 -75.60
CA HIS A 151 -3.50 31.27 -75.86
C HIS A 151 -4.34 31.91 -74.75
N GLY A 152 -3.72 32.63 -73.80
CA GLY A 152 -4.52 33.28 -72.75
C GLY A 152 -3.82 33.85 -71.51
N VAL A 153 -2.48 33.79 -71.40
CA VAL A 153 -1.77 34.40 -70.25
C VAL A 153 -0.44 35.04 -70.68
N ASP A 154 -0.10 36.20 -70.11
CA ASP A 154 1.20 36.87 -70.28
C ASP A 154 2.33 36.01 -69.66
N TRP A 155 3.31 35.65 -70.49
CA TRP A 155 4.42 34.73 -70.22
C TRP A 155 5.42 35.22 -69.18
N LYS A 156 5.31 36.46 -68.71
CA LYS A 156 6.23 37.06 -67.72
C LYS A 156 6.01 36.59 -66.28
N GLN A 157 5.24 35.53 -66.02
CA GLN A 157 4.84 35.10 -64.68
C GLN A 157 5.53 33.81 -64.24
N GLN A 158 6.29 33.87 -63.13
CA GLN A 158 7.03 32.74 -62.56
C GLN A 158 6.16 31.72 -61.79
N ASP A 159 4.88 32.01 -61.53
CA ASP A 159 4.10 31.32 -60.47
C ASP A 159 2.99 30.35 -60.95
N SER A 160 2.76 30.11 -62.25
CA SER A 160 1.62 29.28 -62.72
C SER A 160 2.03 28.09 -63.60
N PRO A 161 1.50 26.86 -63.37
CA PRO A 161 1.74 25.73 -64.24
C PRO A 161 1.03 25.96 -65.59
N VAL A 162 1.86 26.07 -66.62
CA VAL A 162 1.63 26.18 -68.07
C VAL A 162 0.18 26.08 -68.59
N PHE A 163 -0.23 27.08 -69.39
CA PHE A 163 -1.44 27.12 -70.24
C PHE A 163 -2.81 27.04 -69.52
N LEU A 164 -3.02 27.70 -68.38
CA LEU A 164 -4.36 27.81 -67.75
C LEU A 164 -5.16 28.99 -68.31
N ARG A 165 -6.47 28.83 -68.52
CA ARG A 165 -7.38 29.92 -68.96
C ARG A 165 -7.54 31.07 -67.98
N ALA A 166 -7.18 30.84 -66.71
CA ALA A 166 -7.28 31.82 -65.65
C ALA A 166 -6.15 31.63 -64.64
N LYS A 167 -5.77 32.69 -63.93
CA LYS A 167 -4.81 32.58 -62.82
C LYS A 167 -5.43 31.75 -61.70
N ASN A 168 -4.74 30.70 -61.28
CA ASN A 168 -5.18 29.85 -60.16
C ASN A 168 -4.64 30.34 -58.81
N ILE A 169 -4.97 31.58 -58.44
CA ILE A 169 -4.61 32.14 -57.13
C ILE A 169 -5.53 31.50 -56.08
N GLU A 170 -4.95 30.79 -55.10
CA GLU A 170 -5.66 30.21 -53.94
C GLU A 170 -6.94 29.43 -54.28
N SER A 171 -6.86 28.58 -55.31
CA SER A 171 -7.97 27.76 -55.82
C SER A 171 -9.11 28.50 -56.54
N SER A 172 -8.91 29.76 -56.95
CA SER A 172 -9.94 30.56 -57.64
C SER A 172 -10.61 29.83 -58.81
N ILE A 173 -9.86 29.09 -59.64
CA ILE A 173 -10.43 28.27 -60.72
C ILE A 173 -11.43 27.23 -60.19
N CYS A 174 -11.05 26.51 -59.13
CA CYS A 174 -11.91 25.50 -58.53
C CYS A 174 -13.20 26.12 -57.99
N LEU A 175 -13.09 27.29 -57.36
CA LEU A 175 -14.20 27.98 -56.73
C LEU A 175 -15.16 28.61 -57.73
N ASN A 176 -14.72 28.94 -58.95
CA ASN A 176 -15.59 29.46 -60.00
C ASN A 176 -16.70 28.46 -60.36
N CYS A 177 -16.38 27.17 -60.35
CA CYS A 177 -17.32 26.09 -60.64
C CYS A 177 -17.90 25.40 -59.38
N HIS A 178 -17.11 25.30 -58.30
CA HIS A 178 -17.50 24.66 -57.04
C HIS A 178 -17.84 25.67 -55.93
N ARG A 179 -18.62 26.71 -56.26
CA ARG A 179 -18.95 27.85 -55.39
C ARG A 179 -19.53 27.44 -54.03
N ASN A 180 -20.32 26.36 -54.01
CA ASN A 180 -20.98 25.85 -52.81
C ASN A 180 -20.06 25.02 -51.88
N ARG A 181 -18.76 24.88 -52.18
CA ARG A 181 -17.82 24.03 -51.43
C ARG A 181 -16.89 24.79 -50.48
N SER A 182 -16.90 26.12 -50.50
CA SER A 182 -16.02 26.96 -49.67
C SER A 182 -16.75 27.83 -48.64
N THR A 183 -18.01 27.53 -48.34
CA THR A 183 -18.86 28.32 -47.41
C THR A 183 -18.51 28.12 -45.93
N GLY A 184 -17.47 27.32 -45.64
CA GLY A 184 -17.01 27.01 -44.29
C GLY A 184 -18.02 26.20 -43.46
N PRO A 185 -17.72 25.94 -42.16
CA PRO A 185 -18.49 25.00 -41.35
C PRO A 185 -19.97 25.35 -41.19
N ASN A 186 -20.32 26.63 -41.11
CA ASN A 186 -21.70 27.10 -41.02
C ASN A 186 -22.48 26.82 -42.31
N GLY A 187 -21.80 26.88 -43.46
CA GLY A 187 -22.37 26.49 -44.75
C GLY A 187 -22.21 25.01 -45.10
N GLY A 188 -21.76 24.17 -44.16
CA GLY A 188 -21.66 22.72 -44.34
C GLY A 188 -20.35 22.23 -44.97
N ASN A 189 -19.31 23.06 -45.04
CA ASN A 189 -18.04 22.67 -45.67
C ASN A 189 -16.85 22.80 -44.72
N HIS A 190 -15.83 21.98 -44.92
CA HIS A 190 -14.56 22.10 -44.23
C HIS A 190 -13.94 23.47 -44.51
N PRO A 191 -13.33 24.14 -43.52
CA PRO A 191 -12.79 25.48 -43.73
C PRO A 191 -11.63 25.48 -44.74
N VAL A 192 -11.67 26.45 -45.65
CA VAL A 192 -10.58 26.89 -46.52
C VAL A 192 -10.25 28.36 -46.19
N ARG A 193 -9.11 28.87 -46.67
CA ARG A 193 -8.58 30.20 -46.37
C ARG A 193 -8.28 30.43 -44.88
N LYS A 194 -7.92 29.37 -44.17
CA LYS A 194 -7.43 29.41 -42.77
C LYS A 194 -5.95 29.13 -42.76
N LYS A 195 -5.19 29.92 -41.99
CA LYS A 195 -3.76 29.70 -41.77
C LYS A 195 -3.54 28.37 -41.03
N LEU A 196 -2.57 27.58 -41.50
CA LEU A 196 -2.09 26.35 -40.88
C LEU A 196 -0.60 26.51 -40.59
N ASP A 197 -0.20 26.37 -39.32
CA ASP A 197 1.19 26.59 -38.91
C ASP A 197 1.55 25.64 -37.75
N PRO A 198 2.53 24.72 -37.92
CA PRO A 198 3.29 24.43 -39.15
C PRO A 198 2.50 23.58 -40.17
N ILE A 199 2.94 23.61 -41.43
CA ILE A 199 2.44 22.68 -42.47
C ILE A 199 2.99 21.27 -42.20
N PRO A 200 2.17 20.21 -42.23
CA PRO A 200 2.65 18.83 -42.11
C PRO A 200 3.64 18.47 -43.25
N PRO A 201 4.91 18.14 -42.97
CA PRO A 201 5.94 17.95 -44.00
C PRO A 201 5.55 16.92 -45.08
N GLY A 202 5.00 15.78 -44.66
CA GLY A 202 4.65 14.68 -45.56
C GLY A 202 3.42 14.93 -46.47
N LEU A 203 2.79 16.11 -46.43
CA LEU A 203 1.76 16.51 -47.41
C LEU A 203 2.37 17.21 -48.64
N LEU A 204 3.41 18.03 -48.44
CA LEU A 204 4.11 18.72 -49.53
C LEU A 204 4.76 17.70 -50.47
N ASP A 205 5.42 16.69 -49.91
CA ASP A 205 6.03 15.57 -50.67
C ASP A 205 5.02 14.78 -51.52
N LYS A 206 3.74 14.86 -51.18
CA LYS A 206 2.65 14.19 -51.92
C LYS A 206 2.02 15.08 -52.98
N GLY A 207 2.48 16.33 -53.09
CA GLY A 207 2.02 17.32 -54.06
C GLY A 207 0.87 18.20 -53.55
N ALA A 208 0.71 18.33 -52.23
CA ALA A 208 -0.24 19.29 -51.66
C ALA A 208 0.29 20.72 -51.88
N LYS A 209 -0.61 21.66 -52.17
CA LYS A 209 -0.28 23.08 -52.29
C LYS A 209 -1.00 23.90 -51.21
N PHE A 210 -0.35 24.94 -50.73
CA PHE A 210 -0.89 25.88 -49.75
C PHE A 210 -0.82 27.30 -50.31
N GLY A 211 -1.75 28.15 -49.92
CA GLY A 211 -1.75 29.57 -50.32
C GLY A 211 -0.69 30.38 -49.57
N LYS A 212 -0.58 31.66 -49.90
CA LYS A 212 0.39 32.56 -49.27
C LYS A 212 0.16 32.62 -47.76
N GLY A 213 1.22 32.56 -46.96
CA GLY A 213 1.12 32.54 -45.50
C GLY A 213 0.57 31.23 -44.93
N ASN A 214 0.79 30.11 -45.62
CA ASN A 214 0.39 28.75 -45.21
C ASN A 214 -1.12 28.57 -45.04
N ILE A 215 -1.93 29.20 -45.89
CA ILE A 215 -3.39 29.03 -45.82
C ILE A 215 -3.85 27.76 -46.53
N ILE A 216 -4.87 27.10 -45.96
CA ILE A 216 -5.51 25.91 -46.52
C ILE A 216 -6.33 26.30 -47.74
N ILE A 217 -6.10 25.64 -48.87
CA ILE A 217 -6.80 25.86 -50.14
C ILE A 217 -7.33 24.51 -50.69
N CYS A 218 -8.12 24.51 -51.77
CA CYS A 218 -8.64 23.26 -52.35
C CYS A 218 -7.49 22.31 -52.73
N GLN A 219 -6.38 22.84 -53.27
CA GLN A 219 -5.19 22.03 -53.62
C GLN A 219 -4.40 21.51 -52.40
N SER A 220 -4.76 21.88 -51.17
CA SER A 220 -4.16 21.28 -49.96
C SER A 220 -4.65 19.84 -49.75
N CYS A 221 -5.84 19.51 -50.25
CA CYS A 221 -6.45 18.18 -50.16
C CYS A 221 -6.65 17.52 -51.52
N HIS A 222 -6.91 18.30 -52.56
CA HIS A 222 -7.20 17.82 -53.91
C HIS A 222 -6.04 18.05 -54.87
N ARG A 223 -5.88 17.14 -55.83
CA ARG A 223 -4.88 17.18 -56.88
C ARG A 223 -5.53 16.77 -58.20
N ILE A 224 -5.83 17.78 -59.02
CA ILE A 224 -6.63 17.68 -60.26
C ILE A 224 -6.12 16.60 -61.22
N HIS A 225 -4.79 16.43 -61.31
CA HIS A 225 -4.15 15.39 -62.12
C HIS A 225 -3.20 14.52 -61.27
N GLY A 226 -3.28 13.20 -61.43
CA GLY A 226 -2.44 12.26 -60.67
C GLY A 226 -2.78 12.23 -59.17
N GLY A 227 -4.07 12.31 -58.84
CA GLY A 227 -4.55 12.03 -57.49
C GLY A 227 -4.18 10.61 -57.04
N ARG A 228 -4.08 10.41 -55.73
CA ARG A 228 -3.71 9.11 -55.13
C ARG A 228 -4.92 8.34 -54.58
N ASP A 229 -6.12 8.90 -54.67
CA ASP A 229 -7.38 8.29 -54.23
C ASP A 229 -8.58 8.93 -54.95
N ASN A 230 -9.74 8.29 -54.79
CA ASN A 230 -11.03 8.77 -55.28
C ASN A 230 -11.28 10.24 -54.90
N LYS A 231 -12.00 10.97 -55.75
CA LYS A 231 -12.22 12.43 -55.62
C LYS A 231 -10.92 13.24 -55.69
N VAL A 232 -9.96 12.77 -56.48
CA VAL A 232 -8.70 13.46 -56.79
C VAL A 232 -7.96 13.90 -55.52
N LEU A 233 -7.84 13.02 -54.51
CA LEU A 233 -7.16 13.39 -53.26
C LEU A 233 -5.64 13.29 -53.39
N VAL A 234 -4.93 14.19 -52.71
CA VAL A 234 -3.44 14.23 -52.68
C VAL A 234 -2.81 13.00 -52.02
N ALA A 235 -3.54 12.35 -51.11
CA ALA A 235 -3.14 11.11 -50.46
C ALA A 235 -4.35 10.21 -50.25
N SER A 236 -4.10 8.90 -50.06
CA SER A 236 -5.20 8.01 -49.69
C SER A 236 -5.86 8.44 -48.38
N ASN A 237 -7.17 8.44 -48.40
CA ASN A 237 -8.00 8.76 -47.25
C ASN A 237 -8.72 7.52 -46.68
N LYS A 238 -8.20 6.32 -46.96
CA LYS A 238 -8.60 5.11 -46.24
C LYS A 238 -8.44 5.37 -44.74
N ASN A 239 -9.48 5.05 -43.98
CA ASN A 239 -9.57 5.30 -42.53
C ASN A 239 -9.27 6.76 -42.13
N SER A 240 -9.74 7.73 -42.93
CA SER A 240 -9.54 9.17 -42.67
C SER A 240 -8.07 9.58 -42.49
N ALA A 241 -7.13 8.85 -43.09
CA ALA A 241 -5.69 9.08 -42.93
C ALA A 241 -5.23 10.45 -43.42
N LEU A 242 -5.92 11.05 -44.40
CA LEU A 242 -5.64 12.41 -44.87
C LEU A 242 -5.99 13.44 -43.78
N CYS A 243 -7.10 13.25 -43.07
CA CYS A 243 -7.50 14.12 -41.96
C CYS A 243 -6.45 14.11 -40.85
N GLY A 244 -5.92 12.92 -40.51
CA GLY A 244 -4.88 12.75 -39.49
C GLY A 244 -3.54 13.41 -39.80
N LYS A 245 -3.28 13.82 -41.05
CA LYS A 245 -2.08 14.58 -41.40
C LYS A 245 -2.11 16.01 -40.85
N CYS A 246 -3.28 16.63 -40.81
CA CYS A 246 -3.45 17.98 -40.24
C CYS A 246 -4.01 17.94 -38.81
N HIS A 247 -4.79 16.92 -38.47
CA HIS A 247 -5.45 16.75 -37.17
C HIS A 247 -4.80 15.62 -36.36
N SER A 248 -3.47 15.63 -36.27
CA SER A 248 -2.70 14.63 -35.50
C SER A 248 -3.00 14.70 -33.99
N ASP A 249 -3.51 15.84 -33.51
CA ASP A 249 -3.95 16.07 -32.12
C ASP A 249 -5.23 15.30 -31.74
N ARG A 250 -5.93 14.71 -32.71
CA ARG A 250 -7.16 13.93 -32.50
C ARG A 250 -7.23 12.63 -33.31
N TYR A 251 -6.19 12.30 -34.07
CA TYR A 251 -6.12 11.07 -34.88
C TYR A 251 -5.46 9.94 -34.09
N ALA A 252 -6.23 9.31 -33.20
CA ALA A 252 -5.76 8.18 -32.41
C ALA A 252 -5.83 6.85 -33.20
N LYS A 253 -4.91 5.93 -32.91
CA LYS A 253 -4.88 4.56 -33.47
C LYS A 253 -5.63 3.54 -32.63
N ASP A 254 -5.82 3.84 -31.34
CA ASP A 254 -6.50 2.96 -30.40
C ASP A 254 -7.18 3.75 -29.26
N ARG A 255 -7.90 3.04 -28.40
CA ARG A 255 -8.66 3.64 -27.28
C ARG A 255 -7.77 4.21 -26.18
N SER A 256 -6.58 3.65 -25.98
CA SER A 256 -5.64 4.14 -24.96
C SER A 256 -5.05 5.47 -25.40
N GLU A 257 -4.58 5.55 -26.64
CA GLU A 257 -4.04 6.78 -27.21
C GLU A 257 -5.11 7.89 -27.27
N ALA A 258 -6.34 7.54 -27.68
CA ALA A 258 -7.47 8.47 -27.65
C ALA A 258 -7.76 9.01 -26.23
N SER A 259 -7.58 8.14 -25.21
CA SER A 259 -7.73 8.51 -23.79
C SER A 259 -6.71 9.55 -23.36
N HIS A 260 -5.44 9.40 -23.76
CA HIS A 260 -4.37 10.36 -23.46
C HIS A 260 -4.55 11.68 -24.21
N MET A 261 -5.02 11.61 -25.47
CA MET A 261 -5.26 12.79 -26.30
C MET A 261 -6.56 13.53 -25.94
N GLY A 262 -7.40 12.97 -25.07
CA GLY A 262 -8.69 13.57 -24.71
C GLY A 262 -9.67 13.67 -25.90
N THR A 263 -9.69 12.66 -26.76
CA THR A 263 -10.51 12.65 -27.98
C THR A 263 -11.35 11.38 -28.11
N HIS A 264 -12.39 11.44 -28.95
CA HIS A 264 -13.19 10.27 -29.29
C HIS A 264 -12.33 9.26 -30.07
N PRO A 265 -12.34 7.97 -29.68
CA PRO A 265 -11.55 6.97 -30.39
C PRO A 265 -12.07 6.79 -31.83
N VAL A 266 -11.18 6.93 -32.80
CA VAL A 266 -11.39 6.67 -34.23
C VAL A 266 -10.42 5.58 -34.69
N ASN A 267 -10.61 5.06 -35.91
CA ASN A 267 -9.88 3.92 -36.47
C ASN A 267 -10.02 2.63 -35.64
N ILE A 268 -11.20 2.44 -35.06
CA ILE A 268 -11.50 1.28 -34.22
C ILE A 268 -12.81 0.63 -34.63
N THR A 269 -12.91 -0.69 -34.50
CA THR A 269 -14.17 -1.42 -34.61
C THR A 269 -14.91 -1.45 -33.27
N SER A 270 -16.23 -1.24 -33.31
CA SER A 270 -17.08 -1.34 -32.14
C SER A 270 -17.61 -2.76 -31.99
N LYS A 271 -17.30 -3.41 -30.86
CA LYS A 271 -17.88 -4.72 -30.49
C LYS A 271 -19.24 -4.61 -29.78
N LYS A 272 -19.69 -3.39 -29.45
CA LYS A 272 -20.84 -3.15 -28.56
C LYS A 272 -22.01 -2.44 -29.23
N VAL A 273 -21.73 -1.69 -30.29
CA VAL A 273 -22.69 -0.82 -30.97
C VAL A 273 -22.46 -1.00 -32.46
N LYS A 274 -23.50 -1.43 -33.18
CA LYS A 274 -23.53 -1.39 -34.64
C LYS A 274 -23.88 0.04 -35.04
N ILE A 275 -23.10 0.63 -35.96
CA ILE A 275 -23.38 1.97 -36.45
C ILE A 275 -24.72 1.95 -37.19
N PRO A 276 -25.70 2.80 -36.80
CA PRO A 276 -27.02 2.79 -37.43
C PRO A 276 -26.95 3.16 -38.92
N GLN A 277 -27.81 2.53 -39.72
CA GLN A 277 -27.90 2.80 -41.15
C GLN A 277 -28.22 4.28 -41.44
N GLU A 278 -29.00 4.93 -40.58
CA GLU A 278 -29.30 6.37 -40.65
C GLU A 278 -28.03 7.25 -40.76
N ILE A 279 -26.93 6.89 -40.08
CA ILE A 279 -25.67 7.64 -40.15
C ILE A 279 -25.04 7.52 -41.55
N ILE A 280 -25.14 6.34 -42.15
CA ILE A 280 -24.61 6.06 -43.49
C ILE A 280 -25.47 6.74 -44.56
N ASP A 281 -26.79 6.67 -44.41
CA ASP A 281 -27.75 7.30 -45.34
C ASP A 281 -27.58 8.84 -45.36
N ARG A 282 -27.16 9.42 -44.24
CA ARG A 282 -26.79 10.84 -44.10
C ARG A 282 -25.38 11.18 -44.62
N GLY A 283 -24.71 10.25 -45.30
CA GLY A 283 -23.40 10.45 -45.93
C GLY A 283 -22.20 10.07 -45.06
N GLY A 284 -22.43 9.48 -43.88
CA GLY A 284 -21.38 8.93 -43.03
C GLY A 284 -20.69 7.71 -43.67
N LYS A 285 -19.42 7.50 -43.33
CA LYS A 285 -18.60 6.41 -43.88
C LYS A 285 -17.93 5.60 -42.79
N LEU A 286 -17.72 4.32 -43.05
CA LEU A 286 -16.90 3.43 -42.23
C LEU A 286 -15.57 3.12 -42.91
N GLY A 287 -14.59 2.69 -42.12
CA GLY A 287 -13.34 2.14 -42.63
C GLY A 287 -13.53 0.83 -43.38
N GLY A 288 -12.48 0.34 -44.05
CA GLY A 288 -12.56 -0.86 -44.89
C GLY A 288 -12.94 -2.15 -44.15
N LEU A 289 -12.78 -2.17 -42.82
CA LEU A 289 -13.16 -3.27 -41.93
C LEU A 289 -14.37 -2.92 -41.04
N GLY A 290 -15.16 -1.91 -41.40
CA GLY A 290 -16.28 -1.43 -40.59
C GLY A 290 -15.87 -0.56 -39.40
N GLU A 291 -14.70 0.06 -39.46
CA GLU A 291 -14.16 0.92 -38.40
C GLU A 291 -14.89 2.26 -38.32
N ILE A 292 -15.04 2.80 -37.11
CA ILE A 292 -15.48 4.18 -36.87
C ILE A 292 -14.31 5.09 -37.23
N ILE A 293 -14.51 6.02 -38.16
CA ILE A 293 -13.48 6.93 -38.69
C ILE A 293 -14.00 8.38 -38.61
N CYS A 294 -13.15 9.37 -38.90
CA CYS A 294 -13.58 10.78 -38.85
C CYS A 294 -14.82 11.04 -39.73
N GLN A 295 -14.86 10.41 -40.92
CA GLN A 295 -15.97 10.50 -41.87
C GLN A 295 -17.24 9.74 -41.45
N THR A 296 -17.21 9.00 -40.33
CA THR A 296 -18.45 8.42 -39.76
C THR A 296 -19.34 9.52 -39.21
N CYS A 297 -18.74 10.54 -38.57
CA CYS A 297 -19.47 11.67 -37.98
C CYS A 297 -19.37 12.93 -38.84
N HIS A 298 -18.29 13.11 -39.58
CA HIS A 298 -18.04 14.32 -40.35
C HIS A 298 -18.30 14.14 -41.85
N LEU A 299 -18.99 15.11 -42.43
CA LEU A 299 -19.16 15.25 -43.87
C LEU A 299 -18.38 16.50 -44.33
N PRO A 300 -17.17 16.35 -44.92
CA PRO A 300 -16.30 17.48 -45.22
C PRO A 300 -16.88 18.50 -46.20
N HIS A 301 -17.86 18.11 -47.02
CA HIS A 301 -18.50 19.01 -47.96
C HIS A 301 -20.00 18.75 -48.03
N LEU A 302 -20.81 19.81 -48.06
CA LEU A 302 -22.28 19.76 -48.09
C LEU A 302 -22.91 19.01 -46.92
N ALA A 303 -22.37 19.15 -45.72
CA ALA A 303 -23.13 18.89 -44.50
C ALA A 303 -24.33 19.84 -44.39
N GLU A 304 -25.30 19.49 -43.57
CA GLU A 304 -26.41 20.37 -43.23
C GLU A 304 -25.89 21.72 -42.71
N LYS A 305 -26.53 22.82 -43.11
CA LYS A 305 -26.16 24.17 -42.66
C LYS A 305 -26.20 24.24 -41.13
N ASN A 306 -25.22 24.90 -40.54
CA ASN A 306 -25.03 25.04 -39.09
C ASN A 306 -24.85 23.70 -38.33
N ALA A 307 -24.63 22.57 -39.02
CA ALA A 307 -24.31 21.30 -38.38
C ALA A 307 -22.81 21.14 -38.09
N SER A 308 -21.98 22.16 -38.34
CA SER A 308 -20.54 22.12 -38.09
C SER A 308 -19.89 20.89 -38.72
N ILE A 309 -20.14 20.68 -40.02
CA ILE A 309 -19.68 19.53 -40.82
C ILE A 309 -20.07 18.15 -40.26
N LEU A 310 -21.10 18.04 -39.41
CA LEU A 310 -21.61 16.76 -38.92
C LEU A 310 -22.64 16.17 -39.89
N VAL A 311 -22.69 14.83 -39.97
CA VAL A 311 -23.72 14.08 -40.71
C VAL A 311 -25.12 14.22 -40.08
N LYS A 312 -25.17 14.55 -38.79
CA LYS A 312 -26.40 14.83 -38.02
C LYS A 312 -26.09 15.90 -36.99
N LYS A 313 -26.91 16.95 -36.95
CA LYS A 313 -26.75 18.04 -35.98
C LYS A 313 -26.85 17.51 -34.55
N ASN A 314 -25.93 17.93 -33.69
CA ASN A 314 -26.04 17.68 -32.26
C ASN A 314 -26.84 18.80 -31.60
N ASN A 315 -28.02 18.49 -31.06
CA ASN A 315 -28.89 19.45 -30.37
C ASN A 315 -28.73 19.34 -28.83
N SER A 316 -29.56 20.09 -28.08
CA SER A 316 -29.63 20.05 -26.61
C SER A 316 -29.77 18.61 -26.07
N ASP A 317 -30.46 17.73 -26.80
CA ASP A 317 -30.65 16.34 -26.38
C ASP A 317 -29.51 15.42 -26.81
N SER A 318 -28.40 15.94 -27.32
CA SER A 318 -27.26 15.16 -27.81
C SER A 318 -27.66 14.10 -28.87
N ALA A 319 -28.53 14.47 -29.81
CA ALA A 319 -29.11 13.56 -30.80
C ALA A 319 -28.08 12.74 -31.60
N LEU A 320 -26.91 13.31 -31.92
CA LEU A 320 -25.85 12.56 -32.59
C LEU A 320 -25.25 11.51 -31.67
N CYS A 321 -24.88 11.89 -30.44
CA CYS A 321 -24.26 10.97 -29.46
C CYS A 321 -25.18 9.78 -29.16
N ARG A 322 -26.48 10.04 -28.91
CA ARG A 322 -27.48 9.01 -28.57
C ARG A 322 -27.79 8.06 -29.73
N THR A 323 -27.43 8.42 -30.97
CA THR A 323 -27.57 7.51 -32.12
C THR A 323 -26.68 6.26 -31.92
N CYS A 324 -25.52 6.40 -31.28
CA CYS A 324 -24.62 5.27 -30.98
C CYS A 324 -24.60 4.91 -29.47
N HIS A 325 -24.76 5.88 -28.59
CA HIS A 325 -24.68 5.74 -27.13
C HIS A 325 -26.06 5.73 -26.47
N VAL A 326 -26.94 4.83 -26.92
CA VAL A 326 -28.35 4.75 -26.47
C VAL A 326 -28.44 4.56 -24.96
N LYS A 327 -27.62 3.66 -24.39
CA LYS A 327 -27.63 3.37 -22.95
C LYS A 327 -27.15 4.56 -22.12
N GLU A 328 -26.11 5.25 -22.58
CA GLU A 328 -25.61 6.43 -21.89
C GLU A 328 -26.58 7.61 -21.93
N GLY A 329 -27.48 7.65 -22.93
CA GLY A 329 -28.56 8.65 -23.05
C GLY A 329 -29.57 8.65 -21.89
N ARG A 330 -29.59 7.61 -21.05
CA ARG A 330 -30.41 7.52 -19.82
C ARG A 330 -30.03 8.53 -18.74
N ILE A 331 -28.96 9.29 -18.97
CA ILE A 331 -28.59 10.45 -18.15
C ILE A 331 -29.65 11.57 -18.20
N ASN A 332 -30.41 11.66 -19.29
CA ASN A 332 -31.45 12.68 -19.45
C ASN A 332 -32.49 12.56 -18.34
N ASN A 333 -32.96 13.69 -17.82
CA ASN A 333 -33.91 13.76 -16.70
C ASN A 333 -33.42 13.11 -15.40
N THR A 334 -32.11 12.96 -15.22
CA THR A 334 -31.50 12.50 -13.96
C THR A 334 -30.86 13.65 -13.19
N LYS A 335 -30.42 13.39 -11.96
CA LYS A 335 -29.62 14.31 -11.14
C LYS A 335 -28.21 14.63 -11.68
N HIS A 336 -27.82 14.08 -12.83
CA HIS A 336 -26.60 14.44 -13.55
C HIS A 336 -26.92 15.10 -14.90
N ASP A 337 -28.19 15.36 -15.19
CA ASP A 337 -28.59 16.20 -16.30
C ASP A 337 -28.33 17.65 -15.93
N LEU A 338 -27.20 18.19 -16.39
CA LEU A 338 -26.82 19.56 -16.06
C LEU A 338 -27.77 20.61 -16.64
N ALA A 339 -28.62 20.27 -17.62
CA ALA A 339 -29.69 21.19 -18.02
C ALA A 339 -30.70 21.45 -16.89
N LEU A 340 -30.84 20.51 -15.95
CA LEU A 340 -31.77 20.60 -14.81
C LEU A 340 -31.11 21.08 -13.52
N GLU A 341 -29.80 20.85 -13.35
CA GLU A 341 -29.05 21.25 -12.14
C GLU A 341 -28.44 22.65 -12.29
N ASP A 342 -27.84 22.96 -13.45
CA ASP A 342 -27.20 24.25 -13.75
C ASP A 342 -27.04 24.41 -15.28
N GLY A 343 -28.06 24.97 -15.94
CA GLY A 343 -28.10 25.07 -17.41
C GLY A 343 -27.08 26.06 -18.01
N ASP A 344 -26.65 27.04 -17.22
CA ASP A 344 -25.69 28.08 -17.62
C ASP A 344 -24.24 27.64 -17.41
N THR A 345 -24.03 26.54 -16.68
CA THR A 345 -22.71 25.94 -16.53
C THR A 345 -22.07 25.66 -17.87
N LYS A 346 -20.82 26.08 -17.99
CA LYS A 346 -20.03 25.92 -19.21
C LYS A 346 -19.05 24.75 -19.08
N ASN A 347 -18.85 24.04 -20.19
CA ASN A 347 -17.81 23.04 -20.31
C ASN A 347 -16.43 23.67 -20.62
N ILE A 348 -15.39 22.85 -20.77
CA ILE A 348 -14.01 23.27 -21.05
C ILE A 348 -13.85 24.03 -22.38
N LEU A 349 -14.86 23.98 -23.25
CA LEU A 349 -14.90 24.71 -24.53
C LEU A 349 -15.76 25.99 -24.46
N ASP A 350 -16.12 26.42 -23.24
CA ASP A 350 -16.99 27.58 -22.97
C ASP A 350 -18.40 27.42 -23.57
N GLN A 351 -18.94 26.19 -23.58
CA GLN A 351 -20.27 25.88 -24.11
C GLN A 351 -21.25 25.48 -23.01
N THR A 352 -22.46 26.03 -23.06
CA THR A 352 -23.60 25.63 -22.20
C THR A 352 -24.27 24.35 -22.71
N VAL A 353 -25.07 23.72 -21.85
CA VAL A 353 -25.84 22.52 -22.20
C VAL A 353 -26.83 22.79 -23.34
N ALA A 354 -27.47 23.96 -23.34
CA ALA A 354 -28.37 24.37 -24.43
C ALA A 354 -27.67 24.41 -25.80
N LYS A 355 -26.39 24.79 -25.83
CA LYS A 355 -25.59 24.91 -27.05
C LYS A 355 -24.99 23.59 -27.52
N ALA A 356 -24.48 22.77 -26.60
CA ALA A 356 -23.67 21.60 -26.94
C ALA A 356 -24.34 20.24 -26.61
N GLY A 357 -25.44 20.26 -25.86
CA GLY A 357 -26.22 19.11 -25.43
C GLY A 357 -25.80 18.49 -24.10
N VAL A 358 -26.73 17.73 -23.49
CA VAL A 358 -26.56 17.10 -22.15
C VAL A 358 -25.27 16.30 -22.03
N CYS A 359 -24.89 15.52 -23.04
CA CYS A 359 -23.64 14.75 -23.01
C CYS A 359 -22.40 15.65 -23.00
N SER A 360 -22.43 16.79 -23.68
CA SER A 360 -21.28 17.70 -23.84
C SER A 360 -20.93 18.49 -22.57
N ALA A 361 -21.82 18.46 -21.58
CA ALA A 361 -21.55 18.98 -20.25
C ALA A 361 -20.48 18.14 -19.51
N CYS A 362 -20.30 16.88 -19.91
CA CYS A 362 -19.33 15.93 -19.34
C CYS A 362 -18.34 15.38 -20.38
N HIS A 363 -18.71 15.29 -21.66
CA HIS A 363 -17.95 14.63 -22.71
C HIS A 363 -17.84 15.51 -23.99
N VAL A 364 -16.65 16.00 -24.31
CA VAL A 364 -16.40 16.75 -25.55
C VAL A 364 -15.53 15.95 -26.53
N PRO A 365 -16.04 15.57 -27.72
CA PRO A 365 -15.34 14.65 -28.64
C PRO A 365 -13.90 15.07 -29.03
N HIS A 366 -13.61 16.37 -28.97
CA HIS A 366 -12.30 16.93 -29.23
C HIS A 366 -11.91 17.88 -28.10
N LYS A 367 -10.61 17.96 -27.80
CA LYS A 367 -10.04 18.83 -26.76
C LYS A 367 -10.60 18.57 -25.36
N GLY A 368 -10.95 17.33 -25.05
CA GLY A 368 -11.26 16.91 -23.68
C GLY A 368 -10.00 16.88 -22.82
N ASN A 369 -10.18 16.92 -21.50
CA ASN A 369 -9.10 16.86 -20.53
C ASN A 369 -8.97 15.44 -19.95
N GLY A 370 -8.17 14.61 -20.60
CA GLY A 370 -7.91 13.23 -20.16
C GLY A 370 -8.94 12.20 -20.62
N PRO A 371 -9.09 11.06 -19.90
CA PRO A 371 -9.84 9.92 -20.38
C PRO A 371 -11.33 10.22 -20.54
N ARG A 372 -11.97 9.49 -21.45
CA ARG A 372 -13.41 9.65 -21.78
C ARG A 372 -13.78 11.06 -22.22
N MET A 373 -12.87 11.78 -22.89
CA MET A 373 -13.21 13.09 -23.48
C MET A 373 -13.72 14.09 -22.43
N TRP A 374 -13.18 14.06 -21.21
CA TRP A 374 -13.79 14.77 -20.09
C TRP A 374 -13.86 16.28 -20.34
N ALA A 375 -15.03 16.86 -20.15
CA ALA A 375 -15.34 18.24 -20.56
C ALA A 375 -15.08 19.28 -19.46
N ARG A 376 -14.27 18.96 -18.45
CA ARG A 376 -13.98 19.84 -17.30
C ARG A 376 -12.50 19.79 -16.93
N GLN A 377 -12.06 20.79 -16.18
CA GLN A 377 -10.71 20.78 -15.62
C GLN A 377 -10.57 19.71 -14.54
N VAL A 378 -9.50 18.92 -14.63
CA VAL A 378 -9.19 17.84 -13.69
C VAL A 378 -7.94 18.23 -12.91
N LYS A 379 -8.03 18.27 -11.58
CA LYS A 379 -6.88 18.51 -10.70
C LYS A 379 -6.14 17.18 -10.45
N THR A 380 -4.82 17.19 -10.53
CA THR A 380 -3.97 15.98 -10.41
C THR A 380 -3.68 15.61 -8.96
N GLY A 381 -3.93 14.35 -8.56
CA GLY A 381 -3.55 13.79 -7.26
C GLY A 381 -4.18 12.43 -6.85
N LEU A 382 -5.21 11.94 -7.52
CA LEU A 382 -5.89 10.65 -7.30
C LEU A 382 -5.82 9.75 -8.55
N GLU A 383 -6.53 8.61 -8.57
CA GLU A 383 -6.62 7.85 -9.82
C GLU A 383 -7.61 8.51 -10.79
N VAL A 384 -7.25 8.51 -12.08
CA VAL A 384 -7.81 9.40 -13.11
C VAL A 384 -9.34 9.39 -13.21
N VAL A 385 -10.01 8.27 -12.90
CA VAL A 385 -11.47 8.16 -13.04
C VAL A 385 -12.22 8.85 -11.90
N SER A 386 -11.72 8.78 -10.66
CA SER A 386 -12.34 9.51 -9.55
C SER A 386 -12.09 11.01 -9.65
N GLU A 387 -10.97 11.44 -10.23
CA GLU A 387 -10.71 12.86 -10.46
C GLU A 387 -11.76 13.50 -11.38
N LEU A 388 -12.28 12.74 -12.35
CA LEU A 388 -13.40 13.19 -13.19
C LEU A 388 -14.61 13.56 -12.32
N CYS A 389 -15.00 12.67 -11.40
CA CYS A 389 -16.13 12.91 -10.49
C CYS A 389 -15.84 14.10 -9.56
N LEU A 390 -14.62 14.20 -9.03
CA LEU A 390 -14.23 15.26 -8.10
C LEU A 390 -14.08 16.63 -8.77
N SER A 391 -13.98 16.71 -10.10
CA SER A 391 -14.08 17.98 -10.82
C SER A 391 -15.44 18.69 -10.65
N CYS A 392 -16.47 17.96 -10.19
CA CYS A 392 -17.76 18.53 -9.78
C CYS A 392 -18.01 18.39 -8.27
N HIS A 393 -17.62 17.26 -7.67
CA HIS A 393 -17.93 16.90 -6.28
C HIS A 393 -16.85 17.35 -5.27
N SER A 394 -16.31 18.56 -5.44
CA SER A 394 -15.32 19.17 -4.53
C SER A 394 -15.76 20.56 -4.09
N ASP A 395 -15.14 21.12 -3.07
CA ASP A 395 -15.41 22.48 -2.57
C ASP A 395 -15.30 23.51 -3.71
N GLY A 396 -16.29 24.40 -3.83
CA GLY A 396 -16.33 25.47 -4.84
C GLY A 396 -16.73 25.03 -6.24
N ASN A 397 -17.16 23.77 -6.42
CA ASN A 397 -17.67 23.25 -7.70
C ASN A 397 -19.19 22.97 -7.61
N ILE A 398 -19.82 22.75 -8.78
CA ILE A 398 -21.28 22.64 -8.95
C ILE A 398 -21.95 21.62 -8.00
N ALA A 399 -21.26 20.53 -7.65
CA ALA A 399 -21.80 19.48 -6.80
C ALA A 399 -21.17 19.45 -5.39
N GLU A 400 -20.69 20.58 -4.88
CA GLU A 400 -20.05 20.69 -3.55
C GLU A 400 -20.94 20.19 -2.41
N HIS A 401 -22.25 20.33 -2.52
CA HIS A 401 -23.20 19.87 -1.51
C HIS A 401 -23.31 18.32 -1.42
N LYS A 402 -22.73 17.58 -2.38
CA LYS A 402 -22.70 16.10 -2.43
C LYS A 402 -21.26 15.56 -2.41
N GLN A 403 -20.48 15.93 -1.41
CA GLN A 403 -19.13 15.41 -1.21
C GLN A 403 -19.08 14.05 -0.50
N VAL A 404 -17.97 13.33 -0.72
CA VAL A 404 -17.67 12.05 -0.06
C VAL A 404 -17.09 12.24 1.36
N GLY A 405 -16.42 13.36 1.65
CA GLY A 405 -15.76 13.62 2.95
C GLY A 405 -14.38 12.97 3.10
N SER A 406 -13.64 13.37 4.15
CA SER A 406 -12.23 13.00 4.37
C SER A 406 -12.02 11.53 4.74
N ILE A 407 -13.01 10.90 5.40
CA ILE A 407 -13.02 9.47 5.71
C ILE A 407 -14.01 8.80 4.76
N SER A 408 -13.48 8.30 3.64
CA SER A 408 -14.26 7.66 2.58
C SER A 408 -13.61 6.36 2.12
N HIS A 409 -14.37 5.51 1.45
CA HIS A 409 -13.89 4.25 0.93
C HIS A 409 -12.63 4.46 0.07
N PRO A 410 -11.55 3.66 0.25
CA PRO A 410 -10.29 3.90 -0.43
C PRO A 410 -10.41 3.80 -1.95
N LEU A 411 -9.86 4.79 -2.64
CA LEU A 411 -9.74 4.87 -4.09
C LEU A 411 -8.28 4.60 -4.54
N GLY A 412 -8.07 4.26 -5.80
CA GLY A 412 -6.76 3.99 -6.38
C GLY A 412 -6.06 2.69 -5.91
N ARG A 413 -6.74 1.85 -5.11
CA ARG A 413 -6.21 0.57 -4.62
C ARG A 413 -6.47 -0.55 -5.62
N ASP A 414 -5.49 -1.44 -5.79
CA ASP A 414 -5.60 -2.57 -6.72
C ASP A 414 -6.59 -3.62 -6.19
N LEU A 415 -7.53 -4.06 -7.05
CA LEU A 415 -8.51 -5.09 -6.72
C LEU A 415 -7.87 -6.47 -6.45
N SER A 416 -6.66 -6.73 -6.94
CA SER A 416 -5.91 -7.96 -6.65
C SER A 416 -5.62 -8.16 -5.16
N LEU A 417 -5.58 -7.09 -4.38
CA LEU A 417 -5.39 -7.15 -2.92
C LEU A 417 -6.52 -7.90 -2.19
N LEU A 418 -7.68 -8.08 -2.83
CA LEU A 418 -8.81 -8.82 -2.25
C LEU A 418 -8.63 -10.34 -2.36
N GLY A 419 -7.67 -10.84 -3.14
CA GLY A 419 -7.38 -12.28 -3.24
C GLY A 419 -8.48 -13.11 -3.93
N GLN A 420 -9.64 -12.53 -4.27
CA GLN A 420 -10.80 -13.20 -4.88
C GLN A 420 -11.31 -12.45 -6.12
N PRO A 421 -11.89 -13.14 -7.12
CA PRO A 421 -12.49 -12.49 -8.28
C PRO A 421 -13.63 -11.55 -7.87
N VAL A 422 -13.66 -10.36 -8.46
CA VAL A 422 -14.66 -9.32 -8.19
C VAL A 422 -15.46 -9.06 -9.45
N LYS A 423 -16.80 -9.00 -9.33
CA LYS A 423 -17.72 -8.75 -10.45
C LYS A 423 -17.79 -7.25 -10.82
N LEU A 424 -17.53 -6.37 -9.86
CA LEU A 424 -17.49 -4.92 -10.08
C LEU A 424 -16.25 -4.53 -10.92
N PRO A 425 -16.34 -3.45 -11.73
CA PRO A 425 -15.24 -3.03 -12.57
C PRO A 425 -14.11 -2.38 -11.79
N GLY A 426 -12.86 -2.70 -12.15
CA GLY A 426 -11.68 -1.91 -11.84
C GLY A 426 -11.28 -1.02 -13.01
N PHE A 427 -10.39 -0.06 -12.77
CA PHE A 427 -9.95 0.89 -13.79
C PHE A 427 -8.42 0.95 -13.91
N THR A 428 -7.92 1.00 -15.15
CA THR A 428 -6.49 1.16 -15.40
C THR A 428 -6.04 2.60 -15.11
N LYS A 429 -4.72 2.83 -15.10
CA LYS A 429 -4.14 4.18 -14.98
C LYS A 429 -4.66 5.15 -16.07
N ASP A 430 -4.97 4.63 -17.26
CA ASP A 430 -5.48 5.40 -18.41
C ASP A 430 -7.03 5.50 -18.39
N GLY A 431 -7.66 5.13 -17.28
CA GLY A 431 -9.10 5.22 -17.05
C GLY A 431 -9.93 4.12 -17.70
N MET A 432 -9.30 3.07 -18.26
CA MET A 432 -10.00 2.01 -18.98
C MET A 432 -10.67 1.01 -18.03
N LYS A 433 -11.93 0.68 -18.31
CA LYS A 433 -12.72 -0.30 -17.54
C LYS A 433 -12.18 -1.72 -17.74
N LYS A 434 -11.85 -2.42 -16.66
CA LYS A 434 -11.52 -3.84 -16.59
C LYS A 434 -12.57 -4.56 -15.72
N VAL A 435 -13.01 -5.75 -16.12
CA VAL A 435 -14.06 -6.52 -15.41
C VAL A 435 -13.58 -7.95 -15.23
N GLY A 436 -13.80 -8.52 -14.04
CA GLY A 436 -13.88 -9.97 -13.85
C GLY A 436 -12.57 -10.75 -13.64
N ASN A 437 -11.43 -10.12 -13.36
CA ASN A 437 -10.15 -10.85 -13.25
C ASN A 437 -9.15 -10.30 -12.21
N LYS A 438 -9.63 -9.67 -11.13
CA LYS A 438 -8.79 -9.04 -10.09
C LYS A 438 -7.88 -7.91 -10.60
N GLN A 439 -8.09 -7.40 -11.81
CA GLN A 439 -7.25 -6.34 -12.40
C GLN A 439 -7.91 -4.97 -12.31
N GLY A 440 -7.07 -3.95 -12.12
CA GLY A 440 -7.47 -2.55 -12.09
C GLY A 440 -7.65 -2.00 -10.67
N LYS A 441 -7.67 -0.67 -10.60
CA LYS A 441 -7.81 0.09 -9.35
C LYS A 441 -9.27 0.38 -9.06
N VAL A 442 -9.64 0.37 -7.79
CA VAL A 442 -10.93 0.86 -7.29
C VAL A 442 -11.05 2.36 -7.56
N SER A 443 -12.23 2.77 -8.00
CA SER A 443 -12.61 4.13 -8.38
C SER A 443 -14.07 4.40 -8.01
N CYS A 444 -14.51 5.66 -7.92
CA CYS A 444 -15.93 6.03 -7.78
C CYS A 444 -16.82 5.27 -8.78
N ALA A 445 -16.37 5.12 -10.02
CA ALA A 445 -17.09 4.42 -11.08
C ALA A 445 -17.13 2.88 -10.94
N SER A 446 -16.50 2.32 -9.89
CA SER A 446 -16.56 0.90 -9.55
C SER A 446 -17.88 0.54 -8.89
N CYS A 447 -18.41 1.47 -8.08
CA CYS A 447 -19.71 1.35 -7.41
C CYS A 447 -20.78 2.14 -8.14
N HIS A 448 -20.43 3.33 -8.65
CA HIS A 448 -21.35 4.21 -9.35
C HIS A 448 -21.28 4.03 -10.88
N ASN A 449 -22.42 4.20 -11.54
CA ASN A 449 -22.59 4.33 -12.96
C ASN A 449 -23.38 5.60 -13.23
N PRO A 450 -22.73 6.72 -13.63
CA PRO A 450 -23.42 8.00 -13.80
C PRO A 450 -24.59 7.92 -14.80
N HIS A 451 -24.55 6.98 -15.75
CA HIS A 451 -25.58 6.80 -16.77
C HIS A 451 -26.71 5.82 -16.41
N GLN A 452 -26.80 5.37 -15.16
CA GLN A 452 -27.82 4.39 -14.75
C GLN A 452 -28.24 4.69 -13.32
N TRP A 453 -29.39 5.32 -13.15
CA TRP A 453 -29.90 5.72 -11.84
C TRP A 453 -30.21 4.53 -10.91
N ASN A 454 -30.93 3.54 -11.41
CA ASN A 454 -31.29 2.30 -10.70
C ASN A 454 -30.71 1.08 -11.44
N PRO A 455 -29.97 0.19 -10.76
CA PRO A 455 -29.46 -1.06 -11.35
C PRO A 455 -30.51 -2.12 -11.64
N ASP A 456 -31.64 -2.14 -10.94
CA ASP A 456 -32.70 -3.14 -11.13
C ASP A 456 -33.73 -2.71 -12.18
N ASP A 457 -33.89 -1.40 -12.37
CA ASP A 457 -34.68 -0.81 -13.45
C ASP A 457 -33.84 0.24 -14.20
N PRO A 458 -33.14 -0.15 -15.27
CA PRO A 458 -32.26 0.75 -16.00
C PRO A 458 -32.98 1.89 -16.73
N GLU A 459 -34.29 1.82 -16.95
CA GLU A 459 -35.07 2.90 -17.57
C GLU A 459 -35.58 3.92 -16.54
N GLN A 460 -35.61 3.54 -15.25
CA GLN A 460 -35.96 4.46 -14.19
C GLN A 460 -34.95 5.60 -14.10
N SER A 461 -35.45 6.84 -14.12
CA SER A 461 -34.70 8.07 -13.86
C SER A 461 -35.26 8.80 -12.64
N SER A 462 -34.52 9.79 -12.12
CA SER A 462 -34.98 10.63 -11.01
C SER A 462 -34.47 12.04 -11.21
N LYS A 463 -35.41 12.98 -11.36
CA LYS A 463 -35.12 14.41 -11.47
C LYS A 463 -34.45 14.94 -10.20
N PRO A 464 -33.76 16.10 -10.27
CA PRO A 464 -33.27 16.81 -9.09
C PRO A 464 -34.39 16.95 -8.03
N GLY A 465 -34.06 16.75 -6.75
CA GLY A 465 -35.04 16.74 -5.66
C GLY A 465 -35.85 15.44 -5.46
N GLY A 466 -35.85 14.50 -6.41
CA GLY A 466 -36.57 13.23 -6.30
C GLY A 466 -36.05 12.29 -5.19
N PRO A 467 -36.87 11.33 -4.72
CA PRO A 467 -36.49 10.42 -3.64
C PRO A 467 -35.31 9.54 -4.04
N SER A 468 -34.44 9.21 -3.06
CA SER A 468 -33.33 8.30 -3.30
C SER A 468 -32.87 7.58 -2.03
N ASP A 469 -32.49 6.31 -2.15
CA ASP A 469 -32.06 5.42 -1.07
C ASP A 469 -30.90 4.52 -1.52
N ALA A 470 -30.67 3.39 -0.85
CA ALA A 470 -29.56 2.48 -1.16
C ALA A 470 -29.83 1.52 -2.34
N SER A 471 -31.02 1.51 -2.95
CA SER A 471 -31.26 0.74 -4.18
C SER A 471 -30.95 1.53 -5.44
N ASN A 472 -31.07 2.85 -5.38
CA ASN A 472 -30.81 3.79 -6.47
C ASN A 472 -29.62 4.69 -6.08
N ARG A 473 -29.42 5.87 -6.71
CA ARG A 473 -28.21 6.73 -6.60
C ARG A 473 -27.05 6.31 -7.48
N PHE A 474 -27.38 5.99 -8.72
CA PHE A 474 -26.41 5.67 -9.74
C PHE A 474 -25.61 4.42 -9.41
N LEU A 475 -26.16 3.46 -8.67
CA LEU A 475 -25.43 2.27 -8.24
C LEU A 475 -25.36 1.22 -9.35
N ARG A 476 -24.27 0.44 -9.37
CA ARG A 476 -24.13 -0.73 -10.26
C ARG A 476 -24.82 -1.98 -9.74
N VAL A 477 -25.08 -2.02 -8.44
CA VAL A 477 -25.72 -3.14 -7.74
C VAL A 477 -26.64 -2.53 -6.69
N ASN A 478 -27.89 -3.00 -6.63
CA ASN A 478 -28.82 -2.59 -5.59
C ASN A 478 -28.22 -2.97 -4.22
N ASN A 479 -28.13 -2.00 -3.31
CA ASN A 479 -27.58 -2.20 -1.97
C ASN A 479 -28.62 -2.06 -0.86
N LYS A 480 -29.91 -2.18 -1.17
CA LYS A 480 -30.98 -2.16 -0.16
C LYS A 480 -31.11 -3.53 0.51
N GLY A 481 -31.04 -3.56 1.84
CA GLY A 481 -31.27 -4.74 2.69
C GLY A 481 -30.16 -5.81 2.70
N SER A 482 -29.62 -6.19 1.54
CA SER A 482 -28.70 -7.32 1.39
C SER A 482 -27.20 -6.97 1.42
N ASP A 483 -26.87 -5.67 1.41
CA ASP A 483 -25.51 -5.16 1.20
C ASP A 483 -24.75 -5.82 0.03
N ALA A 484 -25.49 -6.20 -1.02
CA ALA A 484 -24.96 -6.92 -2.17
C ALA A 484 -23.81 -6.18 -2.88
N LEU A 485 -23.80 -4.85 -2.86
CA LEU A 485 -22.70 -4.06 -3.41
C LEU A 485 -21.41 -4.28 -2.62
N CYS A 486 -21.48 -4.28 -1.29
CA CYS A 486 -20.35 -4.52 -0.40
C CYS A 486 -19.82 -5.96 -0.58
N LEU A 487 -20.74 -6.93 -0.58
CA LEU A 487 -20.42 -8.36 -0.69
C LEU A 487 -19.90 -8.75 -2.09
N ALA A 488 -20.13 -7.94 -3.12
CA ALA A 488 -19.54 -8.14 -4.44
C ALA A 488 -17.99 -8.03 -4.44
N CYS A 489 -17.42 -7.34 -3.45
CA CYS A 489 -15.97 -7.21 -3.24
C CYS A 489 -15.49 -7.91 -1.95
N HIS A 490 -16.29 -7.86 -0.89
CA HIS A 490 -15.95 -8.30 0.47
C HIS A 490 -16.74 -9.55 0.88
N LYS A 491 -16.75 -10.58 0.01
CA LYS A 491 -17.53 -11.81 0.20
C LYS A 491 -17.23 -12.50 1.55
N ASP A 492 -15.98 -12.47 1.98
CA ASP A 492 -15.50 -13.04 3.24
C ASP A 492 -16.06 -12.34 4.49
N LYS A 493 -16.66 -11.15 4.32
CA LYS A 493 -17.27 -10.36 5.41
C LYS A 493 -18.74 -10.69 5.64
N GLY A 494 -19.37 -11.45 4.74
CA GLY A 494 -20.79 -11.82 4.84
C GLY A 494 -21.13 -12.78 5.98
N ASN A 495 -20.13 -13.40 6.63
CA ASN A 495 -20.38 -14.32 7.75
C ASN A 495 -20.79 -13.60 9.05
N ILE A 496 -20.86 -12.27 9.05
CA ILE A 496 -21.52 -11.51 10.11
C ILE A 496 -23.04 -11.73 10.12
N ALA A 497 -23.64 -12.11 8.99
CA ALA A 497 -25.07 -12.36 8.87
C ALA A 497 -25.52 -13.49 9.80
N GLY A 498 -26.60 -13.24 10.55
CA GLY A 498 -27.14 -14.21 11.51
C GLY A 498 -26.23 -14.44 12.72
N THR A 499 -25.49 -13.42 13.15
CA THR A 499 -24.70 -13.41 14.40
C THR A 499 -25.18 -12.29 15.33
N LYS A 500 -24.71 -12.27 16.58
CA LYS A 500 -24.91 -11.15 17.53
C LYS A 500 -24.22 -9.83 17.14
N HIS A 501 -23.64 -9.72 15.94
CA HIS A 501 -23.20 -8.45 15.36
C HIS A 501 -24.01 -8.06 14.10
N ASP A 502 -24.99 -8.87 13.72
CA ASP A 502 -25.98 -8.53 12.70
C ASP A 502 -27.06 -7.64 13.34
N VAL A 503 -26.76 -6.35 13.42
CA VAL A 503 -27.62 -5.36 14.09
C VAL A 503 -29.01 -5.29 13.45
N ALA A 504 -29.12 -5.62 12.15
CA ALA A 504 -30.43 -5.68 11.46
C ALA A 504 -31.35 -6.77 12.04
N THR A 505 -30.78 -7.81 12.67
CA THR A 505 -31.53 -8.87 13.35
C THR A 505 -31.64 -8.67 14.87
N MET A 506 -30.71 -7.94 15.49
CA MET A 506 -30.77 -7.66 16.94
C MET A 506 -31.86 -6.66 17.30
N ASP A 507 -32.07 -5.63 16.46
CA ASP A 507 -33.02 -4.54 16.71
C ASP A 507 -34.47 -5.04 16.76
N THR A 508 -34.80 -6.10 16.01
CA THR A 508 -36.15 -6.69 15.98
C THR A 508 -36.46 -7.57 17.20
N GLN A 509 -35.45 -8.07 17.93
CA GLN A 509 -35.63 -8.91 19.12
C GLN A 509 -35.50 -8.15 20.45
N SER A 510 -34.93 -6.94 20.43
CA SER A 510 -34.57 -6.21 21.65
C SER A 510 -35.67 -5.31 22.22
N GLY A 511 -36.80 -5.15 21.53
CA GLY A 511 -37.95 -4.35 22.00
C GLY A 511 -37.62 -2.90 22.41
N GLY A 512 -36.53 -2.32 21.93
CA GLY A 512 -35.98 -1.08 22.48
C GLY A 512 -35.63 -0.05 21.40
N ALA A 513 -36.34 1.07 21.41
CA ALA A 513 -36.01 2.26 20.65
C ALA A 513 -34.56 2.70 20.92
N GLY A 514 -33.73 2.73 19.87
CA GLY A 514 -32.30 3.03 19.99
C GLY A 514 -31.60 3.32 18.66
N ALA A 515 -32.15 4.25 17.88
CA ALA A 515 -31.47 5.04 16.83
C ALA A 515 -30.36 4.32 16.02
N VAL A 516 -30.75 3.56 14.99
CA VAL A 516 -29.90 3.39 13.81
C VAL A 516 -29.83 4.75 13.12
N ALA A 517 -28.89 5.60 13.55
CA ALA A 517 -28.85 7.04 13.30
C ALA A 517 -28.75 7.48 11.81
N ASN A 518 -28.91 6.60 10.82
CA ASN A 518 -28.67 6.94 9.41
C ASN A 518 -29.53 6.17 8.37
N GLY A 519 -30.77 5.79 8.71
CA GLY A 519 -31.79 5.37 7.73
C GLY A 519 -31.51 4.05 6.99
N ALA A 520 -32.46 3.11 7.13
CA ALA A 520 -32.49 1.74 6.61
C ALA A 520 -31.42 0.78 7.20
N PRO A 521 -31.83 -0.27 7.94
CA PRO A 521 -30.93 -1.28 8.47
C PRO A 521 -30.29 -2.08 7.31
N GLY A 522 -28.97 -2.20 7.36
CA GLY A 522 -28.18 -3.06 6.47
C GLY A 522 -27.10 -3.76 7.28
N LEU A 523 -26.79 -4.99 6.87
CA LEU A 523 -25.78 -5.86 7.46
C LEU A 523 -24.42 -5.17 7.70
N CYS A 524 -23.97 -4.38 6.71
CA CYS A 524 -22.70 -3.67 6.73
C CYS A 524 -22.88 -2.18 7.04
N LYS A 525 -23.94 -1.54 6.52
CA LYS A 525 -24.14 -0.09 6.58
C LYS A 525 -24.29 0.44 8.01
N THR A 526 -24.77 -0.39 8.93
CA THR A 526 -24.91 -0.03 10.34
C THR A 526 -23.57 0.27 11.00
N CYS A 527 -22.52 -0.46 10.60
CA CYS A 527 -21.17 -0.31 11.13
C CYS A 527 -20.25 0.51 10.20
N HIS A 528 -20.49 0.46 8.89
CA HIS A 528 -19.63 1.05 7.87
C HIS A 528 -20.37 2.07 7.00
N LEU A 529 -19.88 3.30 6.97
CA LEU A 529 -20.37 4.38 6.14
C LEU A 529 -19.33 4.76 5.07
N VAL A 530 -19.61 4.38 3.82
CA VAL A 530 -18.67 4.50 2.70
C VAL A 530 -18.24 5.95 2.38
N HIS A 531 -19.07 6.92 2.73
CA HIS A 531 -18.81 8.36 2.60
C HIS A 531 -19.03 9.03 3.95
N LYS A 532 -18.16 9.97 4.33
CA LYS A 532 -18.23 10.74 5.58
C LYS A 532 -18.24 9.86 6.83
N GLY A 533 -17.45 8.78 6.82
CA GLY A 533 -17.22 7.93 7.98
C GLY A 533 -16.74 8.75 9.20
N LYS A 534 -17.07 8.29 10.39
CA LYS A 534 -16.76 8.97 11.66
C LYS A 534 -15.48 8.46 12.32
N GLY A 535 -14.89 7.38 11.82
CA GLY A 535 -13.70 6.76 12.38
C GLY A 535 -12.94 5.87 11.39
N PRO A 536 -11.85 5.23 11.84
CA PRO A 536 -11.08 4.32 10.99
C PRO A 536 -11.95 3.20 10.43
N ARG A 537 -11.57 2.66 9.26
CA ARG A 537 -12.35 1.61 8.56
C ARG A 537 -13.79 2.03 8.25
N LEU A 538 -13.98 3.30 7.94
CA LEU A 538 -15.27 3.84 7.52
C LEU A 538 -16.33 3.71 8.62
N TRP A 539 -15.94 3.73 9.89
CA TRP A 539 -16.88 3.47 10.99
C TRP A 539 -18.05 4.47 10.97
N ALA A 540 -19.28 3.99 11.09
CA ALA A 540 -20.48 4.81 10.98
C ALA A 540 -20.80 5.55 12.29
N ILE A 541 -20.43 4.95 13.43
CA ILE A 541 -20.67 5.49 14.78
C ILE A 541 -19.47 6.33 15.20
N LYS A 542 -19.66 7.37 16.00
CA LYS A 542 -18.52 8.12 16.55
C LYS A 542 -17.71 7.19 17.48
N PRO A 543 -16.41 6.94 17.23
CA PRO A 543 -15.58 6.16 18.13
C PRO A 543 -15.47 6.83 19.50
N ILE A 544 -15.21 6.04 20.55
CA ILE A 544 -14.99 6.58 21.90
C ILE A 544 -13.56 7.15 22.02
N ASP A 545 -13.45 8.36 22.57
CA ASP A 545 -12.17 9.03 22.80
C ASP A 545 -11.37 8.35 23.93
N GLY A 546 -10.03 8.44 23.89
CA GLY A 546 -9.14 7.94 24.95
C GLY A 546 -8.68 6.48 24.83
N THR A 547 -9.07 5.76 23.77
CA THR A 547 -8.57 4.40 23.46
C THR A 547 -7.89 4.38 22.08
N ASP A 548 -7.12 3.34 21.74
CA ASP A 548 -6.57 3.21 20.38
C ASP A 548 -7.68 3.21 19.31
N PRO A 549 -7.38 3.66 18.07
CA PRO A 549 -8.41 3.87 17.05
C PRO A 549 -9.19 2.62 16.65
N ILE A 550 -8.65 1.41 16.86
CA ILE A 550 -9.33 0.16 16.49
C ILE A 550 -10.13 -0.41 17.64
N SER A 551 -9.68 -0.28 18.88
CA SER A 551 -10.50 -0.71 20.02
C SER A 551 -11.63 0.30 20.30
N SER A 552 -11.44 1.59 19.98
CA SER A 552 -12.46 2.64 20.19
C SER A 552 -13.75 2.43 19.39
N ILE A 553 -13.67 1.78 18.21
CA ILE A 553 -14.87 1.44 17.41
C ILE A 553 -15.65 0.28 18.04
N CYS A 554 -14.97 -0.66 18.71
CA CYS A 554 -15.65 -1.73 19.44
C CYS A 554 -16.34 -1.13 20.68
N MET A 555 -15.61 -0.27 21.41
CA MET A 555 -16.12 0.37 22.62
C MET A 555 -17.29 1.33 22.35
N SER A 556 -17.43 1.88 21.13
CA SER A 556 -18.60 2.71 20.79
C SER A 556 -19.93 1.97 20.93
N CYS A 557 -19.92 0.64 20.86
CA CYS A 557 -21.09 -0.19 21.17
C CYS A 557 -20.95 -0.93 22.50
N HIS A 558 -19.73 -1.39 22.85
CA HIS A 558 -19.45 -2.14 24.07
C HIS A 558 -19.13 -1.20 25.25
N ASN A 559 -20.09 -0.34 25.59
CA ASN A 559 -20.04 0.54 26.75
C ASN A 559 -21.38 0.47 27.52
N LYS A 560 -21.42 1.05 28.72
CA LYS A 560 -22.58 1.01 29.62
C LYS A 560 -23.90 1.47 28.96
N ASN A 561 -23.83 2.36 27.98
CA ASN A 561 -24.98 2.95 27.29
C ASN A 561 -25.12 2.50 25.83
N GLY A 562 -24.24 1.61 25.35
CA GLY A 562 -24.22 1.15 23.96
C GLY A 562 -25.02 -0.14 23.74
N LEU A 563 -25.19 -0.54 22.47
CA LEU A 563 -25.89 -1.77 22.09
C LEU A 563 -25.28 -3.03 22.70
N GLY A 564 -23.97 -3.02 22.96
CA GLY A 564 -23.20 -4.11 23.56
C GLY A 564 -23.07 -4.02 25.09
N LYS A 565 -23.93 -3.28 25.79
CA LYS A 565 -23.83 -3.03 27.25
C LYS A 565 -23.70 -4.28 28.14
N ASN A 566 -24.23 -5.42 27.68
CA ASN A 566 -24.15 -6.70 28.42
C ASN A 566 -22.81 -7.42 28.25
N LYS A 567 -21.93 -6.92 27.37
CA LYS A 567 -20.62 -7.51 27.05
C LYS A 567 -19.53 -6.44 27.06
N THR A 568 -19.33 -5.81 28.22
CA THR A 568 -18.29 -4.77 28.40
C THR A 568 -16.99 -5.37 28.94
N VAL A 569 -15.90 -4.65 28.75
CA VAL A 569 -14.61 -4.92 29.40
C VAL A 569 -14.49 -4.09 30.67
N GLY A 570 -13.96 -4.70 31.72
CA GLY A 570 -13.75 -4.13 33.04
C GLY A 570 -12.30 -3.71 33.25
N GLU A 571 -11.98 -3.36 34.50
CA GLU A 571 -10.67 -2.80 34.89
C GLU A 571 -9.50 -3.73 34.54
N HIS A 572 -9.65 -5.03 34.81
CA HIS A 572 -8.63 -6.02 34.51
C HIS A 572 -8.98 -6.75 33.20
N THR A 573 -8.44 -6.24 32.10
CA THR A 573 -8.60 -6.80 30.76
C THR A 573 -7.25 -6.89 30.06
N HIS A 574 -7.13 -7.80 29.10
CA HIS A 574 -5.91 -8.00 28.34
C HIS A 574 -5.54 -6.69 27.64
N PRO A 575 -4.28 -6.25 27.73
CA PRO A 575 -3.88 -4.92 27.27
C PRO A 575 -4.10 -4.76 25.76
N VAL A 576 -4.62 -3.58 25.40
CA VAL A 576 -4.70 -3.06 24.03
C VAL A 576 -3.83 -1.81 23.90
N ALA A 577 -3.60 -1.34 22.67
CA ALA A 577 -2.70 -0.22 22.37
C ALA A 577 -1.22 -0.49 22.72
N VAL A 578 -0.84 -1.75 22.94
CA VAL A 578 0.52 -2.15 23.32
C VAL A 578 1.31 -2.71 22.14
N PRO A 579 2.61 -2.36 21.95
CA PRO A 579 3.43 -2.91 20.89
C PRO A 579 3.71 -4.41 21.09
N ILE A 580 3.52 -5.23 20.04
CA ILE A 580 3.85 -6.66 20.11
C ILE A 580 5.35 -6.92 20.34
N ALA A 581 6.19 -5.97 19.90
CA ALA A 581 7.64 -6.03 20.06
C ALA A 581 8.09 -6.12 21.53
N ASN A 582 7.26 -5.72 22.49
CA ASN A 582 7.54 -5.86 23.91
C ASN A 582 7.66 -7.34 24.34
N LEU A 583 7.08 -8.27 23.58
CA LEU A 583 7.24 -9.71 23.81
C LEU A 583 8.54 -10.28 23.21
N GLY A 584 9.24 -9.50 22.37
CA GLY A 584 10.41 -9.95 21.61
C GLY A 584 10.06 -10.57 20.26
N ILE A 585 8.84 -10.36 19.75
CA ILE A 585 8.39 -10.83 18.43
C ILE A 585 7.94 -9.67 17.54
N THR A 586 8.05 -9.86 16.23
CA THR A 586 7.62 -8.89 15.21
C THR A 586 6.96 -9.63 14.06
N ALA A 587 6.00 -9.00 13.38
CA ALA A 587 5.31 -9.62 12.25
C ALA A 587 6.15 -9.56 10.96
N SER A 588 6.07 -10.59 10.12
CA SER A 588 6.58 -10.59 8.75
C SER A 588 5.62 -11.32 7.81
N PRO A 589 5.76 -11.21 6.48
CA PRO A 589 4.94 -11.96 5.54
C PRO A 589 5.04 -13.49 5.71
N ASP A 590 6.20 -13.99 6.14
CA ASP A 590 6.49 -15.43 6.26
C ASP A 590 6.15 -16.03 7.64
N GLY A 591 5.72 -15.20 8.60
CA GLY A 591 5.44 -15.62 9.97
C GLY A 591 5.89 -14.60 11.02
N TRP A 592 5.83 -14.99 12.29
CA TRP A 592 6.46 -14.21 13.36
C TRP A 592 7.98 -14.29 13.27
N VAL A 593 8.64 -13.13 13.24
CA VAL A 593 10.09 -13.01 13.42
C VAL A 593 10.36 -12.84 14.90
N ILE A 594 11.10 -13.79 15.46
CA ILE A 594 11.38 -13.89 16.88
C ILE A 594 12.82 -13.42 17.11
N GLY A 595 13.00 -12.49 18.05
CA GLY A 595 14.32 -11.92 18.34
C GLY A 595 15.32 -12.97 18.83
N THR A 596 16.61 -12.76 18.57
CA THR A 596 17.69 -13.74 18.82
C THR A 596 17.79 -14.28 20.25
N LYS A 597 17.23 -13.55 21.24
CA LYS A 597 17.23 -13.92 22.67
C LYS A 597 16.07 -14.83 23.10
N LYS A 598 15.09 -15.10 22.24
CA LYS A 598 13.97 -16.00 22.52
C LYS A 598 13.72 -16.88 21.30
N LYS A 599 13.53 -18.19 21.46
CA LYS A 599 13.14 -19.07 20.35
C LYS A 599 12.00 -19.97 20.82
N PRO A 600 11.01 -20.30 19.95
CA PRO A 600 10.06 -21.35 20.25
C PRO A 600 10.81 -22.64 20.47
N HIS A 601 10.41 -23.39 21.48
CA HIS A 601 11.04 -24.67 21.77
C HIS A 601 10.89 -25.62 20.57
N LYS A 602 11.90 -26.46 20.30
CA LYS A 602 11.91 -27.35 19.13
C LYS A 602 10.69 -28.28 19.06
N ALA A 603 10.17 -28.75 20.21
CA ALA A 603 8.96 -29.58 20.25
C ALA A 603 7.69 -28.85 19.82
N PHE A 604 7.61 -27.54 20.06
CA PHE A 604 6.47 -26.70 19.70
C PHE A 604 6.64 -25.97 18.36
N LYS A 605 7.83 -26.08 17.71
CA LYS A 605 8.08 -25.54 16.36
C LYS A 605 7.16 -26.08 15.27
N LYS A 606 6.51 -27.23 15.49
CA LYS A 606 5.57 -27.82 14.52
C LYS A 606 4.25 -27.06 14.43
N GLN A 607 3.90 -26.22 15.41
CA GLN A 607 2.75 -25.32 15.26
C GLN A 607 3.10 -24.16 14.32
N LYS A 608 2.41 -24.08 13.18
CA LYS A 608 2.53 -22.95 12.27
C LYS A 608 1.90 -21.71 12.93
N LEU A 609 2.74 -20.88 13.55
CA LEU A 609 2.28 -19.64 14.17
C LEU A 609 1.66 -18.73 13.11
N THR A 610 0.50 -18.17 13.43
CA THR A 610 -0.27 -17.32 12.53
C THR A 610 -0.06 -15.85 12.89
N VAL A 611 0.41 -15.06 11.92
CA VAL A 611 0.57 -13.62 12.12
C VAL A 611 -0.82 -12.98 12.23
N LEU A 612 -1.12 -12.47 13.43
CA LEU A 612 -2.35 -11.73 13.70
C LEU A 612 -2.23 -10.28 13.21
N PRO A 613 -3.35 -9.63 12.84
CA PRO A 613 -3.30 -8.27 12.36
C PRO A 613 -2.95 -7.29 13.50
N LEU A 614 -1.95 -6.46 13.24
CA LEU A 614 -1.50 -5.39 14.14
C LEU A 614 -1.80 -4.02 13.53
N PHE A 615 -1.88 -2.98 14.36
CA PHE A 615 -2.36 -1.66 13.96
C PHE A 615 -1.41 -0.53 14.36
N ASP A 616 -1.35 0.53 13.54
CA ASP A 616 -0.68 1.77 13.92
C ASP A 616 -1.62 2.72 14.67
N LYS A 617 -1.08 3.86 15.14
CA LYS A 617 -1.83 4.92 15.85
C LYS A 617 -2.93 5.58 15.03
N ARG A 618 -3.07 5.26 13.73
CA ARG A 618 -4.16 5.74 12.86
C ARG A 618 -5.17 4.62 12.55
N GLY A 619 -5.01 3.45 13.16
CA GLY A 619 -5.84 2.27 12.91
C GLY A 619 -5.55 1.57 11.58
N LYS A 620 -4.43 1.86 10.92
CA LYS A 620 -4.02 1.15 9.70
C LYS A 620 -3.29 -0.14 10.08
N LYS A 621 -3.49 -1.21 9.32
CA LYS A 621 -2.71 -2.45 9.48
C LYS A 621 -1.21 -2.12 9.37
N ASN A 622 -0.41 -2.57 10.33
CA ASN A 622 1.03 -2.32 10.40
C ASN A 622 1.76 -3.55 10.91
N THR A 623 2.51 -4.21 10.04
CA THR A 623 3.30 -5.42 10.35
C THR A 623 4.72 -5.13 10.82
N THR A 624 5.10 -3.86 11.05
CA THR A 624 6.45 -3.49 11.50
C THR A 624 6.58 -3.51 13.04
N LYS A 625 7.79 -3.21 13.55
CA LYS A 625 8.09 -3.04 15.00
C LYS A 625 7.15 -2.07 15.75
N LYS A 626 6.40 -1.23 15.03
CA LYS A 626 5.45 -0.26 15.60
C LYS A 626 3.99 -0.76 15.62
N GLY A 627 3.73 -2.00 15.20
CA GLY A 627 2.39 -2.61 15.25
C GLY A 627 1.92 -2.85 16.69
N GLN A 628 0.73 -2.33 17.00
CA GLN A 628 0.06 -2.48 18.30
C GLN A 628 -0.99 -3.58 18.26
N VAL A 629 -1.14 -4.27 19.39
CA VAL A 629 -2.24 -5.21 19.66
C VAL A 629 -3.49 -4.41 20.02
N THR A 630 -4.62 -4.75 19.42
CA THR A 630 -5.93 -4.13 19.66
C THR A 630 -7.01 -5.20 19.75
N CYS A 631 -8.27 -4.86 20.07
CA CYS A 631 -9.36 -5.84 20.09
C CYS A 631 -9.47 -6.63 18.77
N ALA A 632 -9.24 -5.97 17.63
CA ALA A 632 -9.33 -6.61 16.31
C ALA A 632 -8.12 -7.50 15.96
N THR A 633 -7.07 -7.52 16.80
CA THR A 633 -5.95 -8.46 16.67
C THR A 633 -6.41 -9.88 16.99
N CYS A 634 -7.25 -10.06 18.01
CA CYS A 634 -7.78 -11.38 18.40
C CYS A 634 -9.17 -11.62 17.82
N HIS A 635 -10.02 -10.58 17.77
CA HIS A 635 -11.40 -10.69 17.29
C HIS A 635 -11.55 -10.26 15.81
N ASP A 636 -12.40 -10.96 15.08
CA ASP A 636 -12.95 -10.56 13.80
C ASP A 636 -14.48 -10.58 13.87
N PRO A 637 -15.16 -9.42 13.96
CA PRO A 637 -16.62 -9.39 14.06
C PRO A 637 -17.32 -10.02 12.86
N HIS A 638 -16.60 -10.26 11.76
CA HIS A 638 -17.12 -10.94 10.57
C HIS A 638 -16.92 -12.45 10.59
N ARG A 639 -16.45 -13.05 11.68
CA ARG A 639 -16.18 -14.48 11.74
C ARG A 639 -16.49 -15.01 13.13
N TRP A 640 -17.58 -15.76 13.29
CA TRP A 640 -17.96 -16.35 14.58
C TRP A 640 -16.91 -17.31 15.18
N SER A 641 -16.34 -18.20 14.37
CA SER A 641 -15.35 -19.19 14.79
C SER A 641 -14.22 -19.36 13.77
N ALA A 642 -13.02 -19.71 14.28
CA ALA A 642 -11.86 -19.99 13.48
C ALA A 642 -11.94 -21.33 12.70
N THR A 643 -12.81 -22.25 13.11
CA THR A 643 -12.88 -23.62 12.56
C THR A 643 -14.17 -23.92 11.83
N THR A 644 -15.25 -23.18 12.09
CA THR A 644 -16.56 -23.40 11.46
C THR A 644 -17.13 -22.12 10.85
N SER A 645 -17.78 -22.25 9.68
CA SER A 645 -18.47 -21.16 8.98
C SER A 645 -19.97 -21.10 9.28
N LEU A 646 -20.38 -21.58 10.47
CA LEU A 646 -21.80 -21.78 10.81
C LEU A 646 -22.61 -20.50 10.62
N LYS A 647 -23.59 -20.55 9.71
CA LYS A 647 -24.67 -19.57 9.59
C LYS A 647 -25.79 -20.01 10.53
N GLY A 648 -26.27 -19.13 11.41
CA GLY A 648 -27.51 -19.32 12.18
C GLY A 648 -27.38 -19.80 13.63
N ALA A 649 -26.40 -20.62 14.00
CA ALA A 649 -26.25 -21.09 15.39
C ALA A 649 -25.77 -20.00 16.39
N ALA A 650 -25.24 -18.89 15.88
CA ALA A 650 -24.59 -17.84 16.67
C ALA A 650 -25.55 -16.77 17.23
N LEU A 651 -26.81 -16.74 16.80
CA LEU A 651 -27.81 -15.78 17.31
C LEU A 651 -28.26 -16.14 18.73
N THR A 652 -28.46 -17.43 19.01
CA THR A 652 -28.95 -17.92 20.30
C THR A 652 -27.84 -18.44 21.23
N GLY A 653 -26.71 -18.92 20.69
CA GLY A 653 -25.59 -19.42 21.47
C GLY A 653 -24.77 -18.31 22.18
N GLU A 654 -24.32 -18.57 23.40
CA GLU A 654 -23.23 -17.79 24.01
C GLU A 654 -21.88 -18.29 23.50
N GLY A 655 -20.97 -17.35 23.23
CA GLY A 655 -19.62 -17.68 22.77
C GLY A 655 -18.74 -18.19 23.91
N ASP A 656 -17.74 -18.99 23.56
CA ASP A 656 -16.73 -19.56 24.44
C ASP A 656 -15.30 -19.27 23.93
N ALA A 657 -14.30 -19.96 24.48
CA ALA A 657 -12.88 -19.80 24.11
C ALA A 657 -12.54 -20.33 22.69
N THR A 658 -13.43 -21.08 22.04
CA THR A 658 -13.23 -21.60 20.67
C THR A 658 -14.02 -20.82 19.61
N THR A 659 -14.97 -20.00 20.07
CA THR A 659 -15.88 -19.17 19.26
C THR A 659 -15.68 -17.69 19.59
N SER A 660 -16.72 -16.92 19.92
CA SER A 660 -16.61 -15.51 20.35
C SER A 660 -15.86 -14.58 19.38
N PHE A 661 -16.04 -14.80 18.10
CA PHE A 661 -15.43 -14.02 17.03
C PHE A 661 -13.90 -14.13 16.94
N LEU A 662 -13.30 -15.20 17.47
CA LEU A 662 -11.85 -15.34 17.52
C LEU A 662 -11.23 -15.68 16.15
N ARG A 663 -10.07 -15.08 15.85
CA ARG A 663 -9.28 -15.37 14.64
C ARG A 663 -8.57 -16.72 14.70
N ILE A 664 -8.19 -17.15 15.91
CA ILE A 664 -7.58 -18.44 16.23
C ILE A 664 -8.44 -19.03 17.36
N SER A 665 -8.91 -20.26 17.17
CA SER A 665 -9.64 -20.98 18.22
C SER A 665 -8.70 -21.25 19.39
N ASN A 666 -9.15 -21.06 20.62
CA ASN A 666 -8.38 -21.40 21.82
C ASN A 666 -8.96 -22.67 22.41
N SER A 667 -8.41 -23.83 22.04
CA SER A 667 -8.80 -25.13 22.60
C SER A 667 -8.03 -25.39 23.91
N GLN A 668 -8.10 -26.61 24.47
CA GLN A 668 -7.29 -27.03 25.61
C GLN A 668 -5.77 -26.77 25.40
N LYS A 669 -5.29 -26.80 24.16
CA LYS A 669 -3.88 -26.54 23.79
C LYS A 669 -3.51 -25.06 23.79
N ALA A 670 -4.46 -24.17 24.05
CA ALA A 670 -4.28 -22.73 24.16
C ALA A 670 -3.61 -22.07 22.93
N GLU A 671 -3.98 -22.49 21.72
CA GLU A 671 -3.33 -22.11 20.47
C GLU A 671 -3.30 -20.58 20.25
N LEU A 672 -4.36 -19.87 20.66
CA LEU A 672 -4.42 -18.41 20.55
C LEU A 672 -3.38 -17.74 21.46
N CYS A 673 -3.28 -18.19 22.71
CA CYS A 673 -2.35 -17.64 23.70
C CYS A 673 -0.90 -17.99 23.33
N ALA A 674 -0.63 -19.25 23.01
CA ALA A 674 0.69 -19.74 22.60
C ALA A 674 1.19 -19.08 21.31
N ASN A 675 0.29 -18.63 20.43
CA ASN A 675 0.66 -17.91 19.21
C ASN A 675 1.50 -16.64 19.45
N CYS A 676 1.29 -15.96 20.59
CA CYS A 676 2.02 -14.76 20.98
C CYS A 676 2.90 -14.97 22.23
N HIS A 677 2.45 -15.78 23.17
CA HIS A 677 3.10 -16.11 24.44
C HIS A 677 3.75 -17.52 24.38
N PHE A 678 4.43 -17.83 23.27
CA PHE A 678 5.05 -19.14 23.03
C PHE A 678 6.07 -19.57 24.11
N ASP A 679 6.68 -18.62 24.84
CA ASP A 679 7.58 -18.92 25.96
C ASP A 679 6.85 -19.42 27.22
N LYS A 680 5.51 -19.44 27.20
CA LYS A 680 4.64 -19.93 28.26
C LYS A 680 3.96 -21.26 27.93
N GLU A 681 4.06 -21.71 26.69
CA GLU A 681 3.48 -22.98 26.22
C GLU A 681 3.92 -24.21 27.03
N PRO A 682 5.15 -24.32 27.57
CA PRO A 682 5.56 -25.46 28.40
C PRO A 682 4.65 -25.78 29.61
N ILE A 683 3.80 -24.85 30.03
CA ILE A 683 2.81 -25.05 31.10
C ILE A 683 1.90 -26.27 30.86
N VAL A 684 1.64 -26.61 29.60
CA VAL A 684 0.80 -27.76 29.22
C VAL A 684 1.39 -29.10 29.68
N LEU A 685 2.71 -29.15 29.91
CA LEU A 685 3.48 -30.33 30.33
C LEU A 685 3.84 -30.28 31.82
N SER A 686 3.01 -29.64 32.66
CA SER A 686 3.35 -29.42 34.06
C SER A 686 2.17 -29.59 35.01
N LYS A 687 2.44 -29.79 36.32
CA LYS A 687 1.42 -29.88 37.38
C LYS A 687 0.54 -28.64 37.54
N HIS A 688 0.95 -27.49 37.01
CA HIS A 688 0.10 -26.29 36.97
C HIS A 688 -0.94 -26.34 35.83
N ASN A 689 -0.93 -27.38 35.00
CA ASN A 689 -2.05 -27.69 34.13
C ASN A 689 -3.20 -28.27 34.98
N LEU A 690 -4.09 -27.39 35.45
CA LEU A 690 -5.23 -27.79 36.29
C LEU A 690 -6.19 -28.77 35.59
N ALA A 691 -6.16 -28.90 34.26
CA ALA A 691 -6.92 -29.95 33.59
C ALA A 691 -6.41 -31.37 33.94
N ILE A 692 -5.17 -31.48 34.42
CA ILE A 692 -4.55 -32.73 34.89
C ILE A 692 -4.70 -32.85 36.41
N THR A 693 -4.27 -31.82 37.16
CA THR A 693 -4.14 -31.89 38.63
C THR A 693 -5.41 -31.55 39.40
N ALA A 694 -6.34 -30.79 38.81
CA ALA A 694 -7.60 -30.40 39.44
C ALA A 694 -8.74 -30.23 38.41
N PRO A 695 -9.10 -31.28 37.65
CA PRO A 695 -9.95 -31.18 36.45
C PRO A 695 -11.35 -30.63 36.69
N ASN A 696 -11.87 -30.76 37.91
CA ASN A 696 -13.22 -30.31 38.30
C ASN A 696 -13.22 -28.91 38.96
N GLU A 697 -12.05 -28.31 39.15
CA GLU A 697 -11.92 -26.99 39.76
C GLU A 697 -12.53 -25.91 38.87
N LYS A 698 -13.16 -24.90 39.49
CA LYS A 698 -13.80 -23.79 38.78
C LYS A 698 -13.00 -22.50 38.88
N ASN A 699 -12.95 -21.73 37.81
CA ASN A 699 -12.48 -20.34 37.86
C ASN A 699 -13.58 -19.38 38.34
N SER A 700 -13.27 -18.09 38.47
CA SER A 700 -14.22 -17.05 38.91
C SER A 700 -15.41 -16.86 37.96
N SER A 701 -15.32 -17.38 36.74
CA SER A 701 -16.39 -17.36 35.73
C SER A 701 -17.24 -18.64 35.76
N GLY A 702 -17.02 -19.53 36.73
CA GLY A 702 -17.79 -20.77 36.92
C GLY A 702 -17.42 -21.91 35.96
N GLN A 703 -16.38 -21.73 35.14
CA GLN A 703 -15.96 -22.71 34.14
C GLN A 703 -15.02 -23.76 34.77
N ILE A 704 -15.18 -25.03 34.39
CA ILE A 704 -14.40 -26.16 34.94
C ILE A 704 -13.08 -26.37 34.19
N ALA A 705 -12.01 -26.69 34.92
CA ALA A 705 -10.64 -26.71 34.39
C ALA A 705 -10.45 -27.65 33.19
N LYS A 706 -11.05 -28.84 33.23
CA LYS A 706 -10.95 -29.82 32.13
C LYS A 706 -11.57 -29.34 30.81
N ASN A 707 -12.51 -28.40 30.83
CA ASN A 707 -13.20 -27.92 29.62
C ASN A 707 -12.60 -26.61 29.08
N MET A 708 -11.49 -26.15 29.64
CA MET A 708 -10.91 -24.86 29.31
C MET A 708 -9.51 -24.98 28.69
N PRO A 709 -9.09 -23.97 27.90
CA PRO A 709 -7.69 -23.76 27.59
C PRO A 709 -6.84 -23.70 28.86
N VAL A 710 -5.67 -24.35 28.85
CA VAL A 710 -4.78 -24.40 30.02
C VAL A 710 -4.51 -23.02 30.65
N CYS A 711 -4.37 -21.98 29.82
CA CYS A 711 -4.12 -20.62 30.29
C CYS A 711 -5.36 -19.99 30.93
N PHE A 712 -6.58 -20.34 30.49
CA PHE A 712 -7.85 -19.79 31.01
C PHE A 712 -8.17 -20.24 32.44
N ASN A 713 -7.54 -21.33 32.90
CA ASN A 713 -7.60 -21.77 34.29
C ASN A 713 -7.05 -20.72 35.26
N CYS A 714 -6.06 -19.94 34.82
CA CYS A 714 -5.37 -18.94 35.64
C CYS A 714 -5.48 -17.51 35.08
N HIS A 715 -5.71 -17.35 33.77
CA HIS A 715 -5.73 -16.08 33.07
C HIS A 715 -7.02 -15.89 32.26
N VAL A 716 -7.93 -15.05 32.73
CA VAL A 716 -9.16 -14.68 32.01
C VAL A 716 -8.94 -13.34 31.29
N PRO A 717 -9.00 -13.27 29.94
CA PRO A 717 -8.63 -12.07 29.21
C PRO A 717 -9.50 -10.84 29.46
N HIS A 718 -10.73 -10.99 29.94
CA HIS A 718 -11.66 -9.89 30.13
C HIS A 718 -12.35 -10.02 31.48
N ASN A 719 -12.47 -8.92 32.23
CA ASN A 719 -13.14 -8.90 33.53
C ASN A 719 -12.51 -9.87 34.55
N SER A 720 -11.19 -10.00 34.56
CA SER A 720 -10.50 -10.83 35.55
C SER A 720 -10.57 -10.23 36.95
N GLN A 721 -10.29 -11.04 37.97
CA GLN A 721 -10.41 -10.64 39.37
C GLN A 721 -9.20 -9.85 39.89
N GLY A 722 -8.06 -9.90 39.19
CA GLY A 722 -6.86 -9.19 39.65
C GLY A 722 -5.81 -8.95 38.58
N ALA A 723 -4.62 -8.52 39.04
CA ALA A 723 -3.47 -8.27 38.20
C ALA A 723 -3.05 -9.52 37.40
N ASN A 724 -2.35 -9.32 36.29
CA ASN A 724 -1.92 -10.40 35.39
C ASN A 724 -3.07 -11.30 34.92
N LEU A 725 -4.29 -10.74 34.81
CA LEU A 725 -5.49 -11.43 34.33
C LEU A 725 -5.97 -12.57 35.24
N TRP A 726 -5.63 -12.55 36.53
CA TRP A 726 -5.90 -13.66 37.45
C TRP A 726 -7.37 -14.08 37.46
N ALA A 727 -7.62 -15.35 37.16
CA ALA A 727 -8.94 -15.93 36.95
C ALA A 727 -9.66 -16.37 38.23
N ARG A 728 -9.05 -16.13 39.39
CA ARG A 728 -9.52 -16.64 40.68
C ARG A 728 -9.47 -15.54 41.74
N LYS A 729 -10.06 -15.80 42.91
CA LYS A 729 -9.95 -14.88 44.04
C LYS A 729 -8.50 -14.89 44.53
N LEU A 730 -8.00 -13.74 44.96
CA LEU A 730 -6.66 -13.67 45.54
C LEU A 730 -6.68 -14.27 46.96
N GLY A 731 -5.66 -15.09 47.27
CA GLY A 731 -5.43 -15.62 48.61
C GLY A 731 -4.74 -14.63 49.54
N PRO A 732 -4.45 -15.02 50.80
CA PRO A 732 -3.70 -14.20 51.74
C PRO A 732 -2.27 -13.98 51.23
N GLY A 733 -1.68 -12.80 51.42
CA GLY A 733 -0.32 -12.49 50.99
C GLY A 733 0.04 -11.03 51.22
N GLY A 734 1.33 -10.72 51.38
CA GLY A 734 1.79 -9.34 51.61
C GLY A 734 1.94 -8.50 50.33
N ASP A 735 1.90 -9.15 49.16
CA ASP A 735 1.71 -8.49 47.86
C ASP A 735 0.82 -9.30 46.91
N LYS A 736 0.38 -8.65 45.82
CA LYS A 736 -0.57 -9.26 44.86
C LYS A 736 -0.03 -10.52 44.19
N VAL A 737 1.30 -10.68 44.04
CA VAL A 737 1.88 -11.87 43.38
C VAL A 737 1.85 -13.05 44.34
N GLU A 738 2.24 -12.82 45.59
CA GLU A 738 2.18 -13.83 46.63
C GLU A 738 0.74 -14.33 46.83
N SER A 739 -0.22 -13.40 46.87
CA SER A 739 -1.65 -13.73 46.97
C SER A 739 -2.17 -14.59 45.81
N MET A 740 -1.59 -14.49 44.60
CA MET A 740 -1.95 -15.38 43.50
C MET A 740 -1.48 -16.81 43.75
N CYS A 741 -0.26 -16.99 44.28
CA CYS A 741 0.27 -18.32 44.59
C CYS A 741 -0.48 -18.94 45.79
N ARG A 742 -0.71 -18.15 46.84
CA ARG A 742 -1.41 -18.58 48.06
C ARG A 742 -2.91 -18.76 47.89
N ASP A 743 -3.50 -18.41 46.74
CA ASP A 743 -4.86 -18.87 46.40
C ASP A 743 -4.94 -20.41 46.37
N CYS A 744 -3.91 -21.07 45.84
CA CYS A 744 -3.83 -22.53 45.78
C CYS A 744 -2.93 -23.12 46.88
N HIS A 745 -1.81 -22.46 47.20
CA HIS A 745 -0.80 -22.92 48.16
C HIS A 745 -1.11 -22.42 49.58
N GLN A 746 -2.25 -22.86 50.12
CA GLN A 746 -2.72 -22.55 51.47
C GLN A 746 -3.57 -23.70 52.01
N ASP A 747 -3.91 -23.67 53.29
CA ASP A 747 -4.75 -24.69 53.92
C ASP A 747 -6.13 -24.73 53.25
N GLY A 748 -6.61 -25.94 52.92
CA GLY A 748 -7.85 -26.13 52.15
C GLY A 748 -7.77 -25.72 50.67
N GLY A 749 -6.62 -25.23 50.20
CA GLY A 749 -6.36 -24.94 48.79
C GLY A 749 -6.00 -26.20 47.98
N ILE A 750 -6.09 -26.08 46.65
CA ILE A 750 -5.82 -27.18 45.70
C ILE A 750 -4.39 -27.73 45.84
N ALA A 751 -3.44 -26.87 46.24
CA ALA A 751 -2.03 -27.20 46.41
C ALA A 751 -1.58 -27.15 47.87
N GLN A 752 -2.48 -27.47 48.82
CA GLN A 752 -2.21 -27.43 50.27
C GLN A 752 -0.99 -28.26 50.70
N VAL A 753 -0.65 -29.32 49.96
CA VAL A 753 0.52 -30.18 50.28
C VAL A 753 1.87 -29.56 49.91
N LYS A 754 1.88 -28.39 49.24
CA LYS A 754 3.10 -27.69 48.78
C LYS A 754 3.16 -26.26 49.31
N GLN A 755 3.26 -26.11 50.62
CA GLN A 755 3.34 -24.80 51.26
C GLN A 755 4.77 -24.44 51.69
N THR A 756 5.00 -23.13 51.81
CA THR A 756 6.16 -22.57 52.50
C THR A 756 5.82 -22.36 53.98
N GLY A 757 6.55 -23.00 54.88
CA GLY A 757 6.36 -22.86 56.33
C GLY A 757 6.92 -21.55 56.86
N GLU A 758 6.72 -21.32 58.16
CA GLU A 758 7.08 -20.08 58.85
C GLU A 758 8.56 -19.73 58.71
N ILE A 759 9.43 -20.74 58.77
CA ILE A 759 10.87 -20.59 58.60
C ILE A 759 11.23 -20.84 57.14
N SER A 760 11.14 -19.80 56.32
CA SER A 760 11.46 -19.85 54.89
C SER A 760 12.29 -18.64 54.47
N HIS A 761 12.90 -18.74 53.28
CA HIS A 761 13.66 -17.66 52.68
C HIS A 761 12.78 -16.40 52.56
N PRO A 762 13.28 -15.24 53.01
CA PRO A 762 12.45 -14.04 53.10
C PRO A 762 11.99 -13.59 51.71
N LEU A 763 10.69 -13.30 51.62
CA LEU A 763 10.05 -12.69 50.46
C LEU A 763 9.81 -11.21 50.73
N GLN A 764 9.44 -10.47 49.68
CA GLN A 764 9.18 -9.03 49.72
C GLN A 764 10.41 -8.21 50.16
N VAL A 765 11.61 -8.73 49.91
CA VAL A 765 12.87 -8.05 50.18
C VAL A 765 13.32 -7.29 48.94
N ASP A 766 13.74 -6.04 49.11
CA ASP A 766 14.40 -5.25 48.06
C ASP A 766 15.87 -5.70 47.94
N ILE A 767 16.22 -6.28 46.78
CA ILE A 767 17.55 -6.85 46.55
C ILE A 767 18.66 -5.80 46.67
N LYS A 768 18.37 -4.54 46.35
CA LYS A 768 19.34 -3.44 46.43
C LYS A 768 19.67 -3.12 47.89
N ASN A 769 18.66 -3.11 48.76
CA ASN A 769 18.84 -2.88 50.19
C ASN A 769 19.55 -4.06 50.86
N ALA A 770 19.37 -5.27 50.32
CA ALA A 770 20.08 -6.47 50.74
C ALA A 770 21.53 -6.57 50.21
N GLY A 771 22.02 -5.57 49.46
CA GLY A 771 23.40 -5.54 48.94
C GLY A 771 23.67 -6.47 47.76
N GLY A 772 22.63 -7.04 47.14
CA GLY A 772 22.74 -7.95 45.99
C GLY A 772 22.37 -7.31 44.66
N SER A 773 22.67 -8.02 43.57
CA SER A 773 22.11 -7.79 42.24
C SER A 773 21.59 -9.11 41.69
N THR A 774 20.72 -9.06 40.68
CA THR A 774 20.14 -10.27 40.09
C THR A 774 19.74 -10.02 38.64
N THR A 775 19.76 -11.09 37.84
CA THR A 775 19.18 -11.11 36.50
C THR A 775 17.74 -11.63 36.48
N LEU A 776 17.28 -12.22 37.59
CA LEU A 776 15.94 -12.74 37.78
C LEU A 776 14.88 -11.61 37.86
N PRO A 777 13.62 -11.91 37.50
CA PRO A 777 12.56 -10.90 37.52
C PRO A 777 12.19 -10.50 38.95
N LEU A 778 12.06 -9.20 39.19
CA LEU A 778 11.57 -8.62 40.45
C LEU A 778 10.21 -7.95 40.25
N PHE A 779 9.50 -7.72 41.35
CA PHE A 779 8.10 -7.27 41.31
C PHE A 779 7.79 -6.14 42.33
N ASN A 780 6.76 -5.34 42.06
CA ASN A 780 6.24 -4.32 42.98
C ASN A 780 5.02 -4.83 43.80
N LYS A 781 4.41 -4.01 44.67
CA LYS A 781 3.26 -4.44 45.53
C LYS A 781 2.03 -4.85 44.72
N GLN A 782 1.90 -4.26 43.53
CA GLN A 782 0.81 -4.49 42.60
C GLN A 782 1.05 -5.73 41.72
N GLY A 783 2.21 -6.37 41.85
CA GLY A 783 2.60 -7.55 41.09
C GLY A 783 3.02 -7.31 39.65
N GLU A 784 3.41 -6.08 39.35
CA GLU A 784 4.01 -5.70 38.09
C GLU A 784 5.52 -5.95 38.14
N ARG A 785 6.10 -6.34 37.00
CA ARG A 785 7.56 -6.52 36.88
C ARG A 785 8.27 -5.18 37.05
N SER A 786 9.18 -5.10 38.01
CA SER A 786 10.05 -3.95 38.24
C SER A 786 11.45 -4.22 37.69
N LYS A 787 12.14 -3.15 37.27
CA LYS A 787 13.57 -3.25 36.93
C LYS A 787 14.39 -3.33 38.23
N PRO A 788 15.52 -4.07 38.26
CA PRO A 788 16.36 -4.20 39.46
C PRO A 788 16.75 -2.87 40.13
N LEU A 789 16.91 -1.80 39.34
CA LEU A 789 17.32 -0.48 39.81
C LEU A 789 16.18 0.41 40.37
N ARG A 790 14.92 -0.03 40.33
CA ARG A 790 13.73 0.75 40.73
C ARG A 790 12.96 0.15 41.93
N GLY A 791 13.68 -0.42 42.89
CA GLY A 791 13.07 -0.96 44.13
C GLY A 791 12.18 -2.18 43.89
N GLY A 792 12.60 -3.08 42.98
CA GLY A 792 11.93 -4.35 42.76
C GLY A 792 12.19 -5.31 43.93
N ARG A 793 11.15 -6.04 44.35
CA ARG A 793 11.24 -6.99 45.45
C ARG A 793 11.25 -8.44 44.95
N VAL A 794 11.92 -9.29 45.72
CA VAL A 794 11.91 -10.74 45.54
C VAL A 794 10.56 -11.29 46.00
N THR A 795 9.92 -12.09 45.18
CA THR A 795 8.65 -12.81 45.43
C THR A 795 8.72 -14.20 44.79
N CYS A 796 7.77 -15.10 45.02
CA CYS A 796 7.84 -16.50 44.57
C CYS A 796 8.22 -16.63 43.08
N PRO A 797 7.64 -15.84 42.14
CA PRO A 797 8.01 -15.93 40.73
C PRO A 797 9.38 -15.34 40.36
N SER A 798 10.15 -14.83 41.32
CA SER A 798 11.55 -14.45 41.11
C SER A 798 12.42 -15.70 40.98
N CYS A 799 12.15 -16.70 41.82
CA CYS A 799 12.82 -18.00 41.79
C CYS A 799 12.08 -19.01 40.92
N HIS A 800 10.74 -19.00 40.98
CA HIS A 800 9.90 -19.93 40.23
C HIS A 800 9.40 -19.36 38.89
N ASN A 801 9.41 -20.17 37.86
CA ASN A 801 8.67 -19.99 36.62
C ASN A 801 7.45 -20.92 36.62
N PRO A 802 6.25 -20.45 37.02
CA PRO A 802 5.08 -21.32 37.10
C PRO A 802 4.66 -21.90 35.73
N HIS A 803 5.23 -21.43 34.62
CA HIS A 803 4.92 -21.86 33.26
C HIS A 803 5.89 -22.91 32.69
N GLN A 804 6.90 -23.34 33.44
CA GLN A 804 7.92 -24.25 32.93
C GLN A 804 8.42 -25.12 34.07
N TRP A 805 8.27 -26.43 33.93
CA TRP A 805 8.64 -27.40 34.96
C TRP A 805 10.15 -27.46 35.22
N ASP A 806 10.94 -27.61 34.16
CA ASP A 806 12.39 -27.78 34.23
C ASP A 806 13.10 -26.58 33.56
N PRO A 807 13.98 -25.85 34.27
CA PRO A 807 14.69 -24.70 33.73
C PRO A 807 15.66 -25.04 32.59
N MET A 808 16.20 -26.27 32.57
CA MET A 808 17.18 -26.75 31.59
C MET A 808 16.52 -27.46 30.40
N ASP A 809 15.37 -28.11 30.63
CA ASP A 809 14.55 -28.73 29.58
C ASP A 809 13.08 -28.27 29.61
N PRO A 810 12.73 -27.18 28.90
CA PRO A 810 11.35 -26.73 28.77
C PRO A 810 10.39 -27.74 28.11
N THR A 811 10.86 -28.89 27.60
CA THR A 811 10.02 -29.97 27.06
C THR A 811 9.87 -31.19 27.94
N SER A 812 10.45 -31.16 29.13
CA SER A 812 10.29 -32.24 30.09
C SER A 812 8.80 -32.56 30.31
N GLN A 813 8.41 -33.78 29.96
CA GLN A 813 7.06 -34.30 30.22
C GLN A 813 6.94 -34.86 31.64
N THR A 814 8.05 -35.01 32.35
CA THR A 814 8.10 -35.48 33.73
C THR A 814 7.19 -34.66 34.64
N GLY A 815 7.11 -33.34 34.41
CA GLY A 815 6.23 -32.46 35.16
C GLY A 815 4.74 -32.65 34.89
N ALA A 816 4.36 -33.36 33.83
CA ALA A 816 2.97 -33.63 33.46
C ALA A 816 2.39 -34.84 34.22
N ASP A 817 3.24 -35.64 34.87
CA ASP A 817 2.82 -36.71 35.76
C ASP A 817 2.44 -36.13 37.13
N ALA A 818 1.22 -36.43 37.59
CA ALA A 818 0.70 -35.95 38.86
C ALA A 818 1.44 -36.57 40.07
N GLU A 819 2.06 -37.74 39.91
CA GLU A 819 2.72 -38.48 41.00
C GLU A 819 4.19 -38.09 41.17
N ILE A 820 4.84 -37.55 40.14
CA ILE A 820 6.28 -37.25 40.19
C ILE A 820 6.54 -35.95 40.96
N GLU A 821 7.35 -36.01 42.00
CA GLU A 821 7.71 -34.84 42.79
C GLU A 821 8.97 -34.13 42.28
N GLY A 822 8.93 -32.80 42.31
CA GLY A 822 10.04 -31.96 41.87
C GLY A 822 11.11 -31.79 42.94
N GLY A 823 12.36 -31.58 42.51
CA GLY A 823 13.53 -31.37 43.35
C GLY A 823 14.24 -30.04 43.07
N ALA A 824 15.45 -29.89 43.60
CA ALA A 824 16.21 -28.64 43.50
C ALA A 824 16.77 -28.34 42.10
N SER A 825 16.69 -29.26 41.14
CA SER A 825 17.08 -29.02 39.75
C SER A 825 15.90 -28.62 38.84
N ASN A 826 14.66 -28.94 39.25
CA ASN A 826 13.44 -28.71 38.47
C ASN A 826 12.36 -28.04 39.36
N SER A 827 11.13 -28.54 39.43
CA SER A 827 10.08 -27.98 40.30
C SER A 827 9.75 -26.51 40.04
N PHE A 828 9.61 -26.17 38.76
CA PHE A 828 9.29 -24.83 38.29
C PHE A 828 10.35 -23.79 38.59
N LEU A 829 11.63 -24.14 38.78
CA LEU A 829 12.67 -23.14 39.00
C LEU A 829 13.02 -22.37 37.71
N ARG A 830 13.53 -21.14 37.84
CA ARG A 830 14.08 -20.35 36.72
C ARG A 830 15.49 -20.72 36.35
N LEU A 831 16.25 -21.18 37.34
CA LEU A 831 17.61 -21.68 37.25
C LEU A 831 17.69 -22.88 38.19
N PRO A 832 18.51 -23.91 37.88
CA PRO A 832 18.69 -25.04 38.78
C PRO A 832 19.35 -24.59 40.08
N ALA A 833 18.83 -25.05 41.22
CA ALA A 833 19.46 -24.90 42.53
C ALA A 833 20.40 -26.08 42.85
N ALA A 834 20.29 -27.21 42.16
CA ALA A 834 21.19 -28.35 42.26
C ALA A 834 21.73 -28.80 40.89
N PRO A 835 22.94 -29.39 40.83
CA PRO A 835 23.87 -29.55 41.96
C PRO A 835 24.67 -28.27 42.25
N ALA A 836 24.77 -27.35 41.29
CA ALA A 836 25.68 -26.22 41.34
C ALA A 836 25.16 -24.96 42.05
N GLY A 837 23.87 -24.86 42.39
CA GLY A 837 23.33 -23.67 43.07
C GLY A 837 23.23 -22.41 42.21
N ASP A 838 23.04 -22.55 40.89
CA ASP A 838 23.06 -21.40 39.97
C ASP A 838 21.98 -20.37 40.31
N LEU A 839 20.80 -20.83 40.72
CA LEU A 839 19.73 -19.96 41.22
C LEU A 839 20.18 -19.08 42.38
N CYS A 840 20.85 -19.67 43.37
CA CYS A 840 21.30 -18.97 44.57
C CYS A 840 22.37 -17.94 44.20
N THR A 841 23.34 -18.34 43.37
CA THR A 841 24.48 -17.49 42.98
C THR A 841 24.15 -16.34 42.03
N ASP A 842 22.94 -16.33 41.44
CA ASP A 842 22.44 -15.17 40.69
C ASP A 842 22.10 -13.98 41.60
N CYS A 843 21.67 -14.22 42.84
CA CYS A 843 21.43 -13.16 43.82
C CYS A 843 22.61 -13.01 44.81
N HIS A 844 23.17 -14.14 45.24
CA HIS A 844 24.23 -14.25 46.23
C HIS A 844 25.60 -14.37 45.56
N HIS A 845 25.96 -13.35 44.77
CA HIS A 845 27.17 -13.38 43.95
C HIS A 845 28.46 -13.56 44.77
N ASP A 846 28.55 -13.00 45.97
CA ASP A 846 29.73 -13.10 46.82
C ASP A 846 29.89 -14.50 47.44
N GLN A 847 28.80 -15.26 47.51
CA GLN A 847 28.77 -16.61 48.07
C GLN A 847 29.11 -17.69 47.03
N ARG A 848 29.16 -17.35 45.73
CA ARG A 848 29.41 -18.31 44.64
C ARG A 848 30.78 -18.98 44.69
N TRP A 849 31.73 -18.35 45.38
CA TRP A 849 33.13 -18.80 45.47
C TRP A 849 33.31 -20.04 46.36
N ILE A 850 32.23 -20.56 46.95
CA ILE A 850 32.25 -21.85 47.64
C ILE A 850 32.48 -23.02 46.67
N LYS A 851 32.08 -22.88 45.39
CA LYS A 851 32.17 -23.97 44.41
C LYS A 851 33.62 -24.39 44.21
N GLY A 852 33.87 -25.69 44.26
CA GLY A 852 35.19 -26.31 44.10
C GLY A 852 36.13 -26.17 45.31
N THR A 853 35.65 -25.67 46.44
CA THR A 853 36.41 -25.56 47.70
C THR A 853 36.09 -26.73 48.63
N ASP A 854 36.80 -26.87 49.75
CA ASP A 854 36.54 -27.95 50.73
C ASP A 854 35.12 -27.94 51.33
N HIS A 855 34.43 -26.80 51.32
CA HIS A 855 33.03 -26.71 51.75
C HIS A 855 32.03 -27.00 50.63
N ASP A 856 32.51 -27.27 49.41
CA ASP A 856 31.70 -27.86 48.36
C ASP A 856 31.61 -29.36 48.59
N LEU A 857 30.53 -29.81 49.24
CA LEU A 857 30.39 -31.24 49.58
C LEU A 857 30.30 -32.14 48.35
N ARG A 858 30.14 -31.60 47.13
CA ARG A 858 30.27 -32.38 45.89
C ARG A 858 31.69 -32.91 45.70
N VAL A 859 32.67 -32.26 46.32
CA VAL A 859 34.09 -32.61 46.31
C VAL A 859 34.42 -33.46 47.54
N THR A 860 34.07 -32.99 48.73
CA THR A 860 34.60 -33.57 49.99
C THR A 860 33.70 -34.63 50.62
N ALA A 861 32.38 -34.59 50.39
CA ALA A 861 31.45 -35.56 50.97
C ALA A 861 30.16 -35.74 50.15
N PRO A 862 30.23 -36.34 48.94
CA PRO A 862 29.08 -36.41 48.02
C PRO A 862 27.85 -37.14 48.59
N GLU A 863 28.10 -38.19 49.38
CA GLU A 863 27.05 -39.01 50.00
C GLU A 863 26.48 -38.40 51.29
N ALA A 864 27.04 -37.28 51.76
CA ALA A 864 26.58 -36.65 52.99
C ALA A 864 25.16 -36.10 52.82
N LYS A 865 24.32 -36.37 53.81
CA LYS A 865 22.93 -35.91 53.83
C LYS A 865 22.77 -34.64 54.67
N ASN A 866 21.82 -33.81 54.26
CA ASN A 866 21.31 -32.70 55.08
C ASN A 866 20.19 -33.22 56.03
N LEU A 867 19.61 -32.34 56.85
CA LEU A 867 18.52 -32.69 57.78
C LEU A 867 17.29 -33.29 57.07
N ARG A 868 17.11 -33.00 55.78
CA ARG A 868 16.01 -33.52 54.97
C ARG A 868 16.35 -34.84 54.28
N GLY A 869 17.48 -35.47 54.63
CA GLY A 869 17.93 -36.73 54.06
C GLY A 869 18.46 -36.65 52.62
N GLN A 870 18.71 -35.44 52.11
CA GLN A 870 19.13 -35.22 50.73
C GLN A 870 20.64 -35.13 50.61
N THR A 871 21.19 -35.75 49.57
CA THR A 871 22.60 -35.59 49.16
C THR A 871 22.84 -34.21 48.53
N VAL A 872 24.10 -33.84 48.34
CA VAL A 872 24.47 -32.58 47.68
C VAL A 872 24.13 -32.59 46.18
N GLN A 873 24.01 -33.77 45.56
CA GLN A 873 23.55 -33.92 44.18
C GLN A 873 22.05 -33.59 44.06
N GLU A 874 21.26 -33.96 45.07
CA GLU A 874 19.81 -33.74 45.10
C GLU A 874 19.43 -32.32 45.56
N SER A 875 20.15 -31.77 46.54
CA SER A 875 19.83 -30.47 47.16
C SER A 875 20.65 -29.31 46.60
N GLY A 876 21.88 -29.59 46.16
CA GLY A 876 22.84 -28.61 45.65
C GLY A 876 23.76 -28.04 46.74
N VAL A 877 24.91 -27.52 46.33
CA VAL A 877 25.98 -27.03 47.21
C VAL A 877 25.50 -26.04 48.28
N CYS A 878 24.54 -25.17 47.96
CA CYS A 878 24.01 -24.20 48.92
C CYS A 878 23.00 -24.81 49.89
N GLN A 879 22.11 -25.71 49.42
CA GLN A 879 21.04 -26.27 50.26
C GLN A 879 21.47 -27.41 51.17
N GLN A 880 22.68 -27.91 50.97
CA GLN A 880 23.33 -28.75 51.96
C GLN A 880 23.48 -28.04 53.32
N CYS A 881 23.56 -26.71 53.30
CA CYS A 881 23.71 -25.87 54.48
C CYS A 881 22.53 -24.91 54.69
N HIS A 882 21.81 -24.51 53.62
CA HIS A 882 20.76 -23.49 53.66
C HIS A 882 19.43 -23.98 53.06
N THR A 883 18.48 -24.37 53.91
CA THR A 883 17.17 -24.88 53.49
C THR A 883 16.21 -23.72 53.19
N VAL A 884 15.90 -23.47 51.91
CA VAL A 884 15.16 -22.25 51.52
C VAL A 884 13.68 -22.25 51.90
N HIS A 885 13.05 -23.41 52.07
CA HIS A 885 11.64 -23.54 52.45
C HIS A 885 11.51 -24.55 53.58
N ASN A 886 10.70 -24.24 54.59
CA ASN A 886 10.48 -25.12 55.75
C ASN A 886 11.81 -25.51 56.42
N ALA A 887 12.70 -24.54 56.65
CA ALA A 887 13.94 -24.80 57.36
C ALA A 887 13.63 -25.17 58.81
N GLU A 888 14.37 -26.12 59.37
CA GLU A 888 14.22 -26.46 60.79
C GLU A 888 14.78 -25.37 61.72
N GLN A 889 15.68 -24.53 61.21
CA GLN A 889 16.39 -23.51 61.98
C GLN A 889 16.34 -22.15 61.30
N ALA A 890 15.89 -21.14 62.05
CA ALA A 890 15.73 -19.78 61.53
C ALA A 890 17.05 -19.07 61.23
N LEU A 891 18.10 -19.33 62.03
CA LEU A 891 19.38 -18.66 61.85
C LEU A 891 20.01 -19.10 60.52
N ARG A 892 20.04 -18.18 59.55
CA ARG A 892 20.54 -18.39 58.18
C ARG A 892 19.94 -19.60 57.47
N LEU A 893 18.74 -20.03 57.87
CA LEU A 893 18.03 -21.17 57.31
C LEU A 893 18.86 -22.46 57.38
N TRP A 894 19.55 -22.70 58.49
CA TRP A 894 20.53 -23.79 58.59
C TRP A 894 19.90 -25.17 58.37
N GLY A 895 20.52 -25.95 57.48
CA GLY A 895 20.01 -27.25 56.99
C GLY A 895 20.68 -28.48 57.62
N ARG A 896 21.46 -28.30 58.70
CA ARG A 896 22.18 -29.38 59.38
C ARG A 896 21.96 -29.32 60.89
N GLU A 897 22.19 -30.42 61.60
CA GLU A 897 22.12 -30.42 63.06
C GLU A 897 23.12 -29.41 63.64
N PRO A 898 22.73 -28.57 64.62
CA PRO A 898 23.67 -27.71 65.31
C PRO A 898 24.50 -28.54 66.29
N GLY A 899 25.82 -28.33 66.29
CA GLY A 899 26.72 -28.93 67.27
C GLY A 899 26.73 -28.18 68.61
N ASP A 900 27.61 -28.63 69.51
CA ASP A 900 27.83 -28.03 70.83
C ASP A 900 28.75 -26.80 70.74
N GLY A 901 28.16 -25.61 70.80
CA GLY A 901 28.85 -24.33 70.64
C GLY A 901 28.27 -23.24 71.55
N GLN A 902 29.14 -22.30 71.97
CA GLN A 902 28.78 -21.26 72.95
C GLN A 902 27.86 -20.16 72.43
N ASP A 903 27.75 -20.03 71.11
CA ASP A 903 26.87 -19.08 70.45
C ASP A 903 26.22 -19.72 69.20
N PRO A 904 25.09 -19.17 68.70
CA PRO A 904 24.36 -19.76 67.58
C PRO A 904 25.20 -19.98 66.31
N ASN A 905 26.16 -19.10 65.98
CA ASN A 905 27.03 -19.29 64.81
C ASN A 905 28.06 -20.40 65.04
N ALA A 906 28.61 -20.53 66.25
CA ALA A 906 29.53 -21.62 66.58
C ALA A 906 28.84 -22.99 66.49
N ARG A 907 27.60 -23.09 66.98
CA ARG A 907 26.78 -24.32 66.87
C ARG A 907 26.63 -24.79 65.43
N MET A 908 26.42 -23.87 64.48
CA MET A 908 26.34 -24.22 63.05
C MET A 908 27.64 -24.86 62.54
N CYS A 909 28.80 -24.26 62.83
CA CYS A 909 30.09 -24.78 62.39
C CYS A 909 30.45 -26.12 63.04
N LEU A 910 30.19 -26.25 64.35
CA LEU A 910 30.51 -27.44 65.13
C LEU A 910 29.55 -28.61 64.86
N GLY A 911 28.42 -28.36 64.21
CA GLY A 911 27.54 -29.39 63.65
C GLY A 911 28.13 -30.13 62.44
N CYS A 912 29.29 -29.70 61.94
CA CYS A 912 30.10 -30.44 60.98
C CYS A 912 31.53 -30.67 61.50
N HIS A 913 32.08 -29.71 62.23
CA HIS A 913 33.40 -29.81 62.86
C HIS A 913 33.30 -30.32 64.30
N GLY A 914 32.79 -31.54 64.44
CA GLY A 914 32.67 -32.28 65.70
C GLY A 914 33.19 -33.70 65.53
N GLU A 915 33.44 -34.39 66.64
CA GLU A 915 33.92 -35.77 66.64
C GLU A 915 32.89 -36.69 65.98
N GLY A 916 33.31 -37.53 65.03
CA GLY A 916 32.40 -38.38 64.25
C GLY A 916 31.57 -37.64 63.19
N LEU A 917 31.86 -36.36 62.93
CA LEU A 917 31.18 -35.54 61.91
C LEU A 917 32.10 -35.27 60.71
N LEU A 918 31.52 -34.74 59.64
CA LEU A 918 32.16 -34.63 58.31
C LEU A 918 33.46 -33.81 58.27
N GLY A 919 33.64 -32.90 59.23
CA GLY A 919 34.82 -32.05 59.36
C GLY A 919 35.68 -32.40 60.56
N GLU A 920 35.64 -33.64 61.05
CA GLU A 920 36.34 -34.07 62.27
C GLU A 920 37.87 -33.84 62.20
N GLU A 921 38.46 -34.01 61.03
CA GLU A 921 39.90 -33.80 60.80
C GLU A 921 40.32 -32.34 60.95
N LYS A 922 39.36 -31.41 60.97
CA LYS A 922 39.59 -29.95 61.00
C LYS A 922 39.12 -29.29 62.30
N ILE A 923 38.95 -30.06 63.38
CA ILE A 923 38.55 -29.53 64.69
C ILE A 923 39.69 -28.73 65.35
N PRO A 924 39.48 -27.45 65.74
CA PRO A 924 40.49 -26.68 66.48
C PRO A 924 40.67 -27.17 67.93
N VAL A 925 41.91 -27.16 68.43
CA VAL A 925 42.24 -27.56 69.83
C VAL A 925 41.55 -26.68 70.88
N LYS A 926 41.37 -25.39 70.61
CA LYS A 926 40.49 -24.50 71.38
C LYS A 926 39.42 -23.94 70.47
N LYS A 927 38.15 -24.22 70.78
CA LYS A 927 37.00 -23.92 69.91
C LYS A 927 36.34 -22.57 70.18
N ASN A 928 36.62 -21.94 71.33
CA ASN A 928 35.80 -20.85 71.87
C ASN A 928 36.62 -19.64 72.36
N HIS A 929 36.00 -18.46 72.30
CA HIS A 929 36.46 -17.23 72.94
C HIS A 929 35.67 -17.02 74.25
N PRO A 930 36.23 -16.44 75.33
CA PRO A 930 35.47 -16.20 76.56
C PRO A 930 34.20 -15.37 76.34
N ALA A 931 33.04 -15.89 76.75
CA ALA A 931 31.72 -15.29 76.54
C ALA A 931 31.54 -13.91 77.21
N GLN A 932 32.37 -13.58 78.21
CA GLN A 932 32.36 -12.30 78.92
C GLN A 932 33.03 -11.16 78.13
N VAL A 933 33.68 -11.46 77.00
CA VAL A 933 34.41 -10.46 76.22
C VAL A 933 33.55 -9.97 75.05
N THR A 934 32.92 -8.81 75.23
CA THR A 934 32.23 -8.09 74.15
C THR A 934 33.24 -7.26 73.37
N ALA A 935 33.41 -7.57 72.09
CA ALA A 935 34.23 -6.77 71.19
C ALA A 935 33.39 -5.64 70.57
N GLN A 936 34.04 -4.54 70.18
CA GLN A 936 33.43 -3.42 69.46
C GLN A 936 34.28 -3.07 68.24
N ILE A 937 33.63 -2.87 67.09
CA ILE A 937 34.29 -2.39 65.87
C ILE A 937 34.13 -0.86 65.77
N LEU A 938 35.24 -0.12 65.88
CA LEU A 938 35.29 1.32 65.59
C LEU A 938 35.30 1.55 64.07
N GLN A 939 34.13 1.70 63.44
CA GLN A 939 34.05 1.97 62.00
C GLN A 939 34.38 3.43 61.67
N ARG A 940 35.48 3.67 60.93
CA ARG A 940 35.70 4.95 60.22
C ARG A 940 34.94 4.88 58.88
N ARG A 941 33.83 5.61 58.75
CA ARG A 941 33.00 5.67 57.52
C ARG A 941 33.85 6.02 56.28
N THR A 942 33.92 5.13 55.29
CA THR A 942 34.41 5.46 53.95
C THR A 942 33.24 5.69 52.98
N ARG A 943 33.37 6.71 52.12
CA ARG A 943 32.35 7.29 51.21
C ARG A 943 31.75 6.39 50.12
N ARG A 944 31.97 5.07 50.12
CA ARG A 944 31.47 4.16 49.06
C ARG A 944 30.93 2.81 49.53
N GLY A 945 30.62 2.62 50.81
CA GLY A 945 29.89 1.44 51.29
C GLY A 945 30.62 0.08 51.17
N GLN A 946 31.84 0.03 50.62
CA GLN A 946 32.70 -1.14 50.69
C GLN A 946 33.66 -1.01 51.88
N VAL A 947 33.46 -1.85 52.90
CA VAL A 947 34.44 -2.05 53.97
C VAL A 947 35.42 -3.13 53.50
N ARG A 948 36.60 -2.74 53.01
CA ARG A 948 37.71 -3.70 52.84
C ARG A 948 38.14 -4.18 54.24
N GLY A 949 38.04 -5.49 54.50
CA GLY A 949 38.54 -6.12 55.73
C GLY A 949 37.55 -6.27 56.90
N PHE A 950 36.25 -6.34 56.64
CA PHE A 950 35.23 -6.47 57.70
C PHE A 950 35.33 -7.81 58.46
N THR A 951 35.55 -7.72 59.77
CA THR A 951 35.59 -8.84 60.71
C THR A 951 34.29 -8.80 61.54
N PRO A 952 33.23 -9.54 61.18
CA PRO A 952 31.91 -9.37 61.79
C PRO A 952 31.87 -9.87 63.24
N LEU A 953 31.17 -9.13 64.11
CA LEU A 953 30.80 -9.57 65.46
C LEU A 953 29.32 -9.95 65.48
N PHE A 954 28.90 -10.72 66.48
CA PHE A 954 27.55 -11.27 66.54
C PHE A 954 26.83 -10.97 67.86
N ASP A 955 25.55 -10.66 67.80
CA ASP A 955 24.68 -10.53 68.97
C ASP A 955 24.30 -11.93 69.55
N PRO A 956 23.62 -12.01 70.71
CA PRO A 956 23.22 -13.28 71.31
C PRO A 956 22.35 -14.16 70.39
N GLU A 957 21.63 -13.55 69.44
CA GLU A 957 20.82 -14.25 68.45
C GLU A 957 21.62 -14.68 67.21
N GLY A 958 22.93 -14.40 67.17
CA GLY A 958 23.84 -14.76 66.10
C GLY A 958 23.81 -13.84 64.88
N ARG A 959 23.15 -12.67 64.95
CA ARG A 959 23.07 -11.68 63.88
C ARG A 959 24.29 -10.75 63.92
N ALA A 960 24.70 -10.24 62.75
CA ALA A 960 25.85 -9.35 62.68
C ALA A 960 25.57 -8.01 63.39
N ALA A 961 26.48 -7.60 64.27
CA ALA A 961 26.37 -6.39 65.06
C ALA A 961 27.72 -5.63 65.12
N ASN A 962 27.68 -4.33 65.46
CA ASN A 962 28.89 -3.53 65.67
C ASN A 962 29.56 -3.79 67.03
N THR A 963 28.80 -4.35 67.96
CA THR A 963 29.22 -4.80 69.29
C THR A 963 28.68 -6.21 69.50
N GLY A 964 29.49 -7.14 69.96
CA GLY A 964 29.05 -8.52 70.11
C GLY A 964 30.18 -9.49 70.43
N VAL A 965 29.88 -10.78 70.36
CA VAL A 965 30.82 -11.87 70.60
C VAL A 965 31.63 -12.20 69.35
N ILE A 966 32.83 -12.75 69.57
CA ILE A 966 33.71 -13.31 68.54
C ILE A 966 33.32 -14.78 68.33
N SER A 967 32.90 -15.13 67.12
CA SER A 967 32.49 -16.51 66.76
C SER A 967 33.28 -17.02 65.54
N CYS A 968 33.11 -18.29 65.15
CA CYS A 968 33.83 -18.89 64.01
C CYS A 968 33.74 -18.02 62.72
N PRO A 969 32.56 -17.48 62.33
CA PRO A 969 32.44 -16.65 61.14
C PRO A 969 33.05 -15.25 61.26
N THR A 970 33.51 -14.85 62.45
CA THR A 970 34.28 -13.63 62.66
C THR A 970 35.61 -13.73 61.92
N CYS A 971 36.29 -14.88 62.01
CA CYS A 971 37.57 -15.13 61.35
C CYS A 971 37.42 -15.84 60.01
N HIS A 972 36.47 -16.77 59.90
CA HIS A 972 36.25 -17.58 58.70
C HIS A 972 35.07 -17.06 57.85
N ASN A 973 35.24 -17.12 56.53
CA ASN A 973 34.17 -16.97 55.56
C ASN A 973 34.00 -18.32 54.84
N PRO A 974 33.02 -19.14 55.23
CA PRO A 974 32.87 -20.49 54.69
C PRO A 974 32.59 -20.52 53.17
N HIS A 975 32.26 -19.38 52.56
CA HIS A 975 31.98 -19.28 51.13
C HIS A 975 33.19 -18.88 50.27
N ARG A 976 34.37 -18.70 50.87
CA ARG A 976 35.52 -18.17 50.13
C ARG A 976 36.83 -18.72 50.65
N TRP A 977 37.53 -19.50 49.83
CA TRP A 977 38.79 -20.15 50.19
C TRP A 977 39.91 -19.20 50.62
N SER A 978 40.13 -18.12 49.86
CA SER A 978 41.18 -17.13 50.13
C SER A 978 40.61 -15.71 50.24
N PRO A 979 41.07 -14.87 51.20
CA PRO A 979 40.61 -13.49 51.33
C PRO A 979 41.08 -12.56 50.20
N VAL A 980 42.01 -13.00 49.34
CA VAL A 980 42.57 -12.13 48.27
C VAL A 980 42.23 -12.57 46.87
N VAL A 981 42.20 -13.88 46.61
CA VAL A 981 41.76 -14.37 45.30
C VAL A 981 40.24 -14.61 45.35
N MET A 982 39.51 -14.17 44.33
CA MET A 982 38.06 -14.34 44.20
C MET A 982 37.81 -15.23 42.99
N GLU A 983 38.04 -16.53 43.18
CA GLU A 983 37.92 -17.55 42.15
C GLU A 983 37.21 -18.79 42.70
N PHE A 984 36.78 -19.66 41.81
CA PHE A 984 36.29 -20.99 42.20
C PHE A 984 37.47 -21.83 42.65
N GLY A 985 37.25 -22.74 43.61
CA GLY A 985 38.28 -23.68 44.02
C GLY A 985 38.60 -24.67 42.89
N THR A 986 39.71 -25.40 43.06
CA THR A 986 40.25 -26.32 42.06
C THR A 986 39.37 -27.54 41.81
N GLY A 987 38.40 -27.81 42.69
CA GLY A 987 37.57 -29.02 42.63
C GLY A 987 38.22 -30.23 43.28
N GLU A 988 39.37 -30.03 43.94
CA GLU A 988 40.10 -31.02 44.71
C GLU A 988 40.13 -30.61 46.19
N ASN A 989 40.29 -31.58 47.10
CA ASN A 989 40.42 -31.31 48.54
C ASN A 989 41.85 -30.85 48.83
N GLU A 990 42.05 -29.56 49.10
CA GLU A 990 43.39 -28.97 49.27
C GLU A 990 43.68 -28.61 50.72
N GLU A 991 44.85 -28.99 51.24
CA GLU A 991 45.24 -28.56 52.58
C GLU A 991 45.56 -27.06 52.61
N GLY A 992 44.77 -26.30 53.37
CA GLY A 992 44.96 -24.86 53.49
C GLY A 992 46.11 -24.44 54.42
N ASN A 993 46.44 -23.16 54.42
CA ASN A 993 47.51 -22.58 55.23
C ASN A 993 47.09 -21.22 55.81
N SER A 994 48.02 -20.53 56.49
CA SER A 994 47.79 -19.22 57.13
C SER A 994 47.32 -18.08 56.20
N ARG A 995 47.19 -18.31 54.90
CA ARG A 995 46.70 -17.36 53.89
C ARG A 995 45.44 -17.85 53.14
N THR A 996 45.01 -19.10 53.38
CA THR A 996 43.82 -19.74 52.78
C THR A 996 42.93 -20.28 53.91
N SER A 997 42.32 -21.47 53.81
CA SER A 997 41.47 -22.04 54.88
C SER A 997 40.29 -21.15 55.28
N PHE A 998 39.66 -20.52 54.30
CA PHE A 998 38.48 -19.68 54.48
C PHE A 998 38.70 -18.41 55.32
N LEU A 999 39.94 -17.97 55.52
CA LEU A 999 40.21 -16.78 56.34
C LEU A 999 39.66 -15.48 55.70
N ARG A 1000 39.14 -14.56 56.53
CA ARG A 1000 38.65 -13.23 56.08
C ARG A 1000 39.77 -12.20 55.88
N ASN A 1001 40.94 -12.40 56.48
CA ASN A 1001 42.05 -11.44 56.43
C ASN A 1001 43.41 -12.17 56.40
N ARG A 1002 44.42 -11.53 55.78
CA ARG A 1002 45.83 -11.96 55.78
C ARG A 1002 46.59 -11.53 57.04
N SER A 1003 46.11 -10.50 57.75
CA SER A 1003 46.83 -9.89 58.87
C SER A 1003 46.51 -10.57 60.20
N LYS A 1004 47.56 -10.95 60.92
CA LYS A 1004 47.54 -11.46 62.30
C LYS A 1004 47.09 -10.41 63.33
N LEU A 1005 46.79 -9.18 62.90
CA LEU A 1005 46.59 -8.01 63.75
C LEU A 1005 45.22 -7.33 63.61
N ALA A 1006 44.30 -7.81 62.75
CA ALA A 1006 43.17 -6.97 62.32
C ALA A 1006 42.08 -6.69 63.38
N LEU A 1007 41.68 -7.69 64.17
CA LEU A 1007 40.74 -7.51 65.30
C LEU A 1007 41.48 -7.62 66.64
N CYS A 1008 42.42 -8.56 66.74
CA CYS A 1008 43.15 -8.85 67.98
C CYS A 1008 43.99 -7.66 68.46
N ALA A 1009 44.56 -6.85 67.56
CA ALA A 1009 45.35 -5.68 67.96
C ALA A 1009 44.48 -4.54 68.53
N ASN A 1010 43.18 -4.53 68.26
CA ASN A 1010 42.27 -3.52 68.84
C ASN A 1010 42.17 -3.66 70.36
N CYS A 1011 42.37 -4.88 70.89
CA CYS A 1011 42.32 -5.14 72.34
C CYS A 1011 43.70 -5.52 72.93
N HIS A 1012 44.61 -6.09 72.13
CA HIS A 1012 45.89 -6.61 72.60
C HIS A 1012 47.13 -5.87 72.05
N GLY A 1013 46.96 -4.79 71.28
CA GLY A 1013 48.09 -4.02 70.75
C GLY A 1013 49.10 -4.88 69.97
N MET A 1014 50.40 -4.60 70.13
CA MET A 1014 51.49 -5.34 69.47
C MET A 1014 51.60 -6.80 69.95
N ASP A 1015 51.04 -7.15 71.12
CA ASP A 1015 51.04 -8.52 71.65
C ASP A 1015 50.09 -9.45 70.88
N ALA A 1016 49.19 -8.90 70.06
CA ALA A 1016 48.24 -9.67 69.26
C ALA A 1016 48.92 -10.74 68.39
N LEU A 1017 50.10 -10.44 67.83
CA LEU A 1017 50.87 -11.40 67.03
C LEU A 1017 51.39 -12.58 67.87
N PHE A 1018 51.86 -12.31 69.09
CA PHE A 1018 52.38 -13.34 70.00
C PHE A 1018 51.26 -14.22 70.54
N ARG A 1019 50.12 -13.63 70.92
CA ARG A 1019 48.93 -14.35 71.37
C ARG A 1019 48.33 -15.20 70.25
N TYR A 1020 48.24 -14.67 69.03
CA TYR A 1020 47.82 -15.45 67.86
C TYR A 1020 48.74 -16.64 67.61
N LYS A 1021 50.07 -16.44 67.63
CA LYS A 1021 51.05 -17.54 67.48
C LYS A 1021 50.96 -18.55 68.64
N TYR A 1022 50.68 -18.10 69.86
CA TYR A 1022 50.51 -18.96 71.04
C TYR A 1022 49.25 -19.84 70.98
N PHE A 1023 48.13 -19.35 70.44
CA PHE A 1023 46.92 -20.19 70.30
C PHE A 1023 46.90 -21.08 69.05
N HIS A 1024 47.78 -20.81 68.07
CA HIS A 1024 47.77 -21.49 66.76
C HIS A 1024 49.09 -22.21 66.39
N GLY A 1025 50.08 -22.30 67.29
CA GLY A 1025 51.33 -23.05 67.09
C GLY A 1025 51.27 -24.50 67.57
N GLU A 1026 52.09 -25.37 66.98
CA GLU A 1026 52.21 -26.79 67.36
C GLU A 1026 52.93 -26.95 68.73
N SER A 1027 53.91 -26.08 69.03
CA SER A 1027 54.70 -26.08 70.26
C SER A 1027 53.95 -25.60 71.51
N SER A 1028 52.90 -24.79 71.33
CA SER A 1028 51.98 -24.33 72.38
C SER A 1028 51.08 -25.44 72.96
N ARG A 1029 51.19 -26.66 72.42
CA ARG A 1029 50.43 -27.85 72.85
C ARG A 1029 51.20 -28.73 73.86
N LYS A 1030 52.43 -28.38 74.25
CA LYS A 1030 53.14 -29.04 75.36
C LYS A 1030 52.96 -28.22 76.64
N LYS A 1031 52.40 -28.85 77.70
CA LYS A 1031 52.33 -28.26 79.05
C LYS A 1031 53.76 -27.95 79.53
N HIS A 1032 54.07 -26.68 79.75
CA HIS A 1032 55.19 -26.32 80.61
C HIS A 1032 54.69 -26.16 82.06
N ALA A 1033 55.35 -26.86 82.97
CA ALA A 1033 55.31 -26.54 84.39
C ALA A 1033 56.02 -25.19 84.61
N ILE A 1034 55.62 -24.46 85.65
CA ILE A 1034 56.02 -23.09 86.04
C ILE A 1034 55.09 -22.04 85.37
N SER A 1035 54.14 -21.40 86.05
CA SER A 1035 54.19 -20.67 87.31
C SER A 1035 52.80 -20.65 87.99
N ARG A 1036 52.82 -20.51 89.32
CA ARG A 1036 51.72 -20.53 90.31
C ARG A 1036 50.47 -19.71 89.96
#